data_AF-A0A1I3JPF8-F1
#
_entry.id   AF-A0A1I3JPF8-F1
#
_cell.length_a   1.000
_cell.length_b   1.000
_cell.length_c   1.000
_cell.angle_alpha   90.00
_cell.angle_beta   90.00
_cell.angle_gamma   90.00
#
_symmetry.space_group_name_H-M   'P 1'
#
loop_
_entity.id
_entity.type
_entity.pdbx_description
1 polymer ?
#
loop_
_entity_poly.entity_id
_entity_poly.type
_entity_poly.pdbx_seq_one_letter_code
_entity_poly.pdbx_strand_id
1 'polypeptide(L)'
;MTVREQLFTLLRNLRWIIVLSVALSVLLYLPDQIQELYRIAADDFGWVTFKEFAALGVIAITIWASAFQLTTASLPQIPKPSGRLAFYIRLAPVLLGALPIIAATAGQFASRPARKIGEVEEVGSIFRIQDQALAFERNMLLILAIAMLIMLVCFVAFTWRIGSRDRSIDLASRANNAYFIRYRFLGLSIGGIVLLTAAFLMLPDRLAQLVGSFGVIALFAVCVLGLTVHFALLTIKFTFPFIPLVFGGLFLLASLLGGDDHELCTVSEANSQPETERMSAAAAFREWLLQEPRVEEAKRLGEYPVFVVAAQGGGIYAANNAARFLARMQDLCPAFRQHLFAISGVSGGSVGSAIFAAALHVENTSLNSNIVDGKTCPKIADFLAGVGRVQDLEAPGPVEQRVASVLATDFLSPLVAGFLFTDFTQMFSPFAIPAFDRARFLEYTLENAGDRMLGSQKATGNQSNLLRADFQSHWAPGNNMPALLFNTTDAGSGKRAVISPFDFDPQHPKDTDLCVLAALERAGTGADQTVKSHSLHIPLSTAAFTSARFPWVTPAATVSVKNDCITSHPQARLVDGGYVENSGIETALELIEKLNAIKGTSDAPKFRIYLLSLVSGQFGDHGSFMFGELMEPVRALLSTRTSRTYVALNHATSIDRRPDAEVTPSVQRFPTFGRTDITGLFYSLPLGWTLSQKTEDIISLSSGRFWDCVPKDDFDQSRERQSNADCLQVKLFHLLNGSVATAFETLKDAKLAQAAYADELAKEYQPTAKIKPQPLLACYESNWLQQRGYEEYQQKVADYEHQLSKSGKGQSPAPPPVPPYRKSYMAYYQAERVKALLQEWDRVEETDPRILAYILGSVSYDSADFTRSSENFSYSAVSQLPQKWRDRIDMNNVRLVAANKPAVDVNSLLNHPKELADFVLAYEGNDFGNQPGTDDGWLFRPRGMYQLIGREQYQEAQNQIQQLGELQGLDLLTLPDALWDAKISAKVTFAHFRLHRYKDDRLSPPNNRRTLFELLKDRANDWTTVRALQTDMAHPADHARVNARSEMFLACIEEALHPTKLKTLQSRFYGEE
;
A
#
# COMPACT_ATOMS: atom_id res chain seq x y z
N MET A 1 60.57 -18.79 -14.79
CA MET A 1 59.53 -18.15 -13.96
C MET A 1 59.24 -19.01 -12.73
N THR A 2 59.26 -18.42 -11.53
CA THR A 2 58.77 -19.05 -10.30
C THR A 2 57.26 -19.29 -10.33
N VAL A 3 56.73 -20.20 -9.50
CA VAL A 3 55.26 -20.43 -9.40
C VAL A 3 54.51 -19.11 -9.13
N ARG A 4 55.10 -18.24 -8.29
CA ARG A 4 54.56 -16.90 -7.98
C ARG A 4 54.49 -16.01 -9.22
N GLU A 5 55.54 -15.96 -10.03
CA GLU A 5 55.57 -15.18 -11.28
C GLU A 5 54.58 -15.69 -12.34
N GLN A 6 54.43 -17.01 -12.44
CA GLN A 6 53.46 -17.62 -13.36
C GLN A 6 52.03 -17.27 -12.95
N LEU A 7 51.71 -17.39 -11.65
CA LEU A 7 50.41 -17.00 -11.10
C LEU A 7 50.14 -15.50 -11.26
N PHE A 8 51.14 -14.65 -10.99
CA PHE A 8 51.04 -13.21 -11.18
C PHE A 8 50.76 -12.84 -12.64
N THR A 9 51.43 -13.49 -13.60
CA THR A 9 51.20 -13.27 -15.03
C THR A 9 49.77 -13.59 -15.43
N LEU A 10 49.23 -14.72 -14.94
CA LEU A 10 47.83 -15.09 -15.16
C LEU A 10 46.87 -14.06 -14.54
N LEU A 11 47.04 -13.72 -13.26
CA LEU A 11 46.16 -12.78 -12.55
C LEU A 11 46.21 -11.39 -13.18
N ARG A 12 47.39 -10.92 -13.59
CA ARG A 12 47.57 -9.64 -14.31
C ARG A 12 46.77 -9.62 -15.61
N ASN A 13 46.79 -10.71 -16.38
CA ASN A 13 46.08 -10.79 -17.65
C ASN A 13 44.57 -10.98 -17.46
N LEU A 14 44.12 -11.58 -16.35
CA LEU A 14 42.71 -11.78 -16.02
C LEU A 14 42.07 -10.63 -15.22
N ARG A 15 42.86 -9.69 -14.69
CA ARG A 15 42.41 -8.67 -13.72
C ARG A 15 41.08 -7.98 -14.05
N TRP A 16 40.85 -7.61 -15.31
CA TRP A 16 39.62 -6.91 -15.70
C TRP A 16 38.40 -7.83 -15.73
N ILE A 17 38.57 -9.10 -16.09
CA ILE A 17 37.50 -10.10 -15.99
C ILE A 17 37.22 -10.44 -14.52
N ILE A 18 38.25 -10.46 -13.67
CA ILE A 18 38.07 -10.63 -12.22
C ILE A 18 37.24 -9.47 -11.65
N VAL A 19 37.59 -8.22 -11.98
CA VAL A 19 36.84 -7.03 -11.54
C VAL A 19 35.38 -7.08 -12.00
N LEU A 20 35.13 -7.39 -13.29
CA LEU A 20 33.76 -7.47 -13.83
C LEU A 20 32.96 -8.61 -13.21
N SER A 21 33.58 -9.79 -13.01
CA SER A 21 32.94 -10.93 -12.33
C SER A 21 32.52 -10.56 -10.91
N VAL A 22 33.42 -9.95 -10.13
CA VAL A 22 33.12 -9.50 -8.76
C VAL A 22 32.05 -8.42 -8.75
N ALA A 23 32.13 -7.42 -9.63
CA ALA A 23 31.14 -6.34 -9.69
C ALA A 23 29.74 -6.86 -10.03
N LEU A 24 29.61 -7.75 -11.02
CA LEU A 24 28.34 -8.39 -11.37
C LEU A 24 27.82 -9.28 -10.23
N SER A 25 28.70 -10.03 -9.55
CA SER A 25 28.32 -10.80 -8.36
C SER A 25 27.81 -9.92 -7.21
N VAL A 26 28.44 -8.77 -6.96
CA VAL A 26 27.98 -7.81 -5.96
C VAL A 26 26.59 -7.28 -6.31
N LEU A 27 26.36 -6.93 -7.58
CA LEU A 27 25.05 -6.45 -8.06
C LEU A 27 23.94 -7.51 -7.93
N LEU A 28 24.27 -8.79 -8.11
CA LEU A 28 23.34 -9.91 -7.98
C LEU A 28 23.05 -10.33 -6.52
N TYR A 29 23.66 -9.68 -5.52
CA TYR A 29 23.49 -10.05 -4.11
C TYR A 29 23.12 -8.87 -3.19
N LEU A 30 23.88 -7.77 -3.25
CA LEU A 30 23.84 -6.72 -2.23
C LEU A 30 22.60 -5.80 -2.28
N PRO A 31 22.14 -5.31 -3.45
CA PRO A 31 21.03 -4.36 -3.47
C PRO A 31 19.71 -4.98 -2.99
N ASP A 32 18.99 -4.32 -2.08
CA ASP A 32 17.64 -4.76 -1.65
C ASP A 32 16.69 -4.89 -2.85
N GLN A 33 16.86 -4.05 -3.86
CA GLN A 33 16.09 -4.13 -5.10
C GLN A 33 16.33 -5.44 -5.87
N ILE A 34 17.52 -6.05 -5.78
CA ILE A 34 17.78 -7.35 -6.44
C ILE A 34 17.10 -8.49 -5.70
N GLN A 35 17.02 -8.41 -4.36
CA GLN A 35 16.26 -9.35 -3.56
C GLN A 35 14.77 -9.28 -3.89
N GLU A 36 14.26 -8.08 -4.18
CA GLU A 36 12.89 -7.92 -4.66
C GLU A 36 12.67 -8.53 -6.06
N LEU A 37 13.65 -8.48 -6.96
CA LEU A 37 13.53 -9.17 -8.25
C LEU A 37 13.44 -10.69 -8.10
N TYR A 38 14.16 -11.27 -7.13
CA TYR A 38 14.05 -12.69 -6.80
C TYR A 38 12.67 -13.06 -6.25
N ARG A 39 12.04 -12.16 -5.48
CA ARG A 39 10.65 -12.27 -5.02
C ARG A 39 9.66 -12.23 -6.18
N ILE A 40 9.81 -11.28 -7.10
CA ILE A 40 8.99 -11.18 -8.32
C ILE A 40 9.08 -12.49 -9.14
N ALA A 41 10.28 -13.05 -9.28
CA ALA A 41 10.46 -14.31 -10.01
C ALA A 41 9.91 -15.55 -9.28
N ALA A 42 9.74 -15.49 -7.96
CA ALA A 42 9.10 -16.54 -7.18
C ALA A 42 7.57 -16.45 -7.18
N ASP A 43 7.03 -15.24 -7.32
CA ASP A 43 5.59 -14.97 -7.41
C ASP A 43 5.02 -15.42 -8.77
N ASP A 44 5.75 -15.18 -9.87
CA ASP A 44 5.41 -15.67 -11.22
C ASP A 44 6.31 -16.86 -11.61
N PHE A 45 5.98 -18.07 -11.12
CA PHE A 45 6.66 -19.32 -11.49
C PHE A 45 6.37 -19.69 -12.96
N GLY A 46 7.02 -18.97 -13.86
CA GLY A 46 6.73 -18.99 -15.29
C GLY A 46 7.81 -18.30 -16.11
N TRP A 47 7.40 -17.31 -16.90
CA TRP A 47 8.28 -16.68 -17.88
C TRP A 47 9.33 -15.78 -17.23
N VAL A 48 9.01 -15.12 -16.11
CA VAL A 48 9.95 -14.28 -15.37
C VAL A 48 11.10 -15.11 -14.80
N THR A 49 10.79 -16.21 -14.09
CA THR A 49 11.80 -17.15 -13.57
C THR A 49 12.70 -17.69 -14.68
N PHE A 50 12.12 -18.05 -15.84
CA PHE A 50 12.91 -18.52 -16.98
C PHE A 50 13.90 -17.45 -17.47
N LYS A 51 13.46 -16.20 -17.65
CA LYS A 51 14.34 -15.09 -18.07
C LYS A 51 15.48 -14.87 -17.10
N GLU A 52 15.22 -14.94 -15.80
CA GLU A 52 16.23 -14.82 -14.77
C GLU A 52 17.30 -15.91 -14.90
N PHE A 53 16.87 -17.19 -14.93
CA PHE A 53 17.79 -18.32 -15.05
C PHE A 53 18.60 -18.28 -16.35
N ALA A 54 17.96 -17.89 -17.46
CA ALA A 54 18.60 -17.71 -18.75
C ALA A 54 19.64 -16.57 -18.71
N ALA A 55 19.28 -15.42 -18.15
CA ALA A 55 20.17 -14.27 -18.00
C ALA A 55 21.39 -14.61 -17.12
N LEU A 56 21.17 -15.27 -15.99
CA LEU A 56 22.24 -15.73 -15.10
C LEU A 56 23.19 -16.70 -15.81
N GLY A 57 22.63 -17.66 -16.56
CA GLY A 57 23.41 -18.58 -17.39
C GLY A 57 24.24 -17.86 -18.46
N VAL A 58 23.66 -16.87 -19.14
CA VAL A 58 24.35 -16.05 -20.15
C VAL A 58 25.51 -15.27 -19.50
N ILE A 59 25.29 -14.64 -18.35
CA ILE A 59 26.33 -13.91 -17.61
C ILE A 59 27.48 -14.86 -17.24
N ALA A 60 27.17 -16.00 -16.61
CA ALA A 60 28.14 -16.98 -16.16
C ALA A 60 28.97 -17.57 -17.32
N ILE A 61 28.31 -17.98 -18.40
CA ILE A 61 28.96 -18.54 -19.60
C ILE A 61 29.85 -17.49 -20.26
N THR A 62 29.40 -16.23 -20.36
CA THR A 62 30.16 -15.17 -21.00
C THR A 62 31.42 -14.82 -20.19
N ILE A 63 31.33 -14.76 -18.86
CA ILE A 63 32.49 -14.53 -17.99
C ILE A 63 33.48 -15.70 -18.11
N TRP A 64 32.98 -16.94 -18.04
CA TRP A 64 33.81 -18.13 -18.22
C TRP A 64 34.51 -18.12 -19.58
N ALA A 65 33.78 -17.87 -20.67
CA ALA A 65 34.33 -17.83 -22.02
C ALA A 65 35.41 -16.75 -22.14
N SER A 66 35.15 -15.56 -21.58
CA SER A 66 36.10 -14.44 -21.56
C SER A 66 37.38 -14.80 -20.80
N ALA A 67 37.25 -15.35 -19.58
CA ALA A 67 38.39 -15.79 -18.78
C ALA A 67 39.16 -16.94 -19.47
N PHE A 68 38.45 -17.87 -20.12
CA PHE A 68 39.04 -18.98 -20.85
C PHE A 68 39.86 -18.48 -22.06
N GLN A 69 39.34 -17.53 -22.85
CA GLN A 69 40.09 -16.95 -23.96
C GLN A 69 41.37 -16.24 -23.53
N LEU A 70 41.33 -15.49 -22.43
CA LEU A 70 42.52 -14.80 -21.92
C LEU A 70 43.52 -15.76 -21.26
N THR A 71 43.03 -16.81 -20.61
CA THR A 71 43.89 -17.87 -20.05
C THR A 71 44.62 -18.60 -21.17
N THR A 72 43.93 -18.99 -22.24
CA THR A 72 44.55 -19.66 -23.39
C THR A 72 45.55 -18.77 -24.12
N ALA A 73 45.28 -17.46 -24.25
CA ALA A 73 46.23 -16.49 -24.80
C ALA A 73 47.46 -16.28 -23.90
N SER A 74 47.34 -16.52 -22.59
CA SER A 74 48.45 -16.37 -21.62
C SER A 74 49.34 -17.61 -21.55
N LEU A 75 48.83 -18.81 -21.89
CA LEU A 75 49.59 -20.06 -21.81
C LEU A 75 50.94 -20.04 -22.55
N PRO A 76 51.07 -19.47 -23.77
CA PRO A 76 52.36 -19.38 -24.46
C PRO A 76 53.42 -18.54 -23.75
N GLN A 77 53.01 -17.63 -22.85
CA GLN A 77 53.90 -16.75 -22.08
C GLN A 77 54.40 -17.40 -20.79
N ILE A 78 53.87 -18.58 -20.43
CA ILE A 78 54.14 -19.27 -19.17
C ILE A 78 54.85 -20.59 -19.48
N PRO A 79 55.92 -20.97 -18.76
CA PRO A 79 56.52 -22.30 -18.87
C PRO A 79 55.48 -23.40 -18.65
N LYS A 80 55.61 -24.57 -19.31
CA LYS A 80 54.63 -25.67 -19.20
C LYS A 80 54.26 -25.93 -17.72
N PRO A 81 53.02 -25.62 -17.30
CA PRO A 81 52.64 -25.73 -15.90
C PRO A 81 52.50 -27.20 -15.52
N SER A 82 52.98 -27.57 -14.33
CA SER A 82 52.89 -28.94 -13.78
C SER A 82 52.26 -28.94 -12.38
N GLY A 83 51.72 -30.09 -11.97
CA GLY A 83 51.14 -30.29 -10.63
C GLY A 83 50.00 -29.32 -10.29
N ARG A 84 50.03 -28.76 -9.07
CA ARG A 84 48.97 -27.86 -8.55
C ARG A 84 48.78 -26.59 -9.38
N LEU A 85 49.83 -26.08 -10.02
CA LEU A 85 49.75 -24.87 -10.83
C LEU A 85 48.92 -25.07 -12.10
N ALA A 86 49.09 -26.22 -12.77
CA ALA A 86 48.27 -26.59 -13.93
C ALA A 86 46.78 -26.71 -13.55
N PHE A 87 46.50 -27.21 -12.33
CA PHE A 87 45.15 -27.25 -11.79
C PHE A 87 44.57 -25.85 -11.57
N TYR A 88 45.32 -24.94 -10.91
CA TYR A 88 44.84 -23.57 -10.65
C TYR A 88 44.58 -22.77 -11.94
N ILE A 89 45.44 -22.92 -12.97
CA ILE A 89 45.24 -22.26 -14.27
C ILE A 89 43.93 -22.74 -14.93
N ARG A 90 43.60 -24.03 -14.83
CA ARG A 90 42.35 -24.59 -15.37
C ARG A 90 41.13 -24.21 -14.54
N LEU A 91 41.31 -24.07 -13.22
CA LEU A 91 40.24 -23.74 -12.29
C LEU A 91 39.82 -22.25 -12.38
N ALA A 92 40.74 -21.34 -12.67
CA ALA A 92 40.47 -19.89 -12.63
C ALA A 92 39.28 -19.45 -13.50
N PRO A 93 39.15 -19.83 -14.79
CA PRO A 93 37.97 -19.46 -15.59
C PRO A 93 36.66 -20.02 -15.04
N VAL A 94 36.69 -21.25 -14.49
CA VAL A 94 35.51 -21.91 -13.91
C VAL A 94 35.04 -21.14 -12.67
N LEU A 95 35.96 -20.75 -11.78
CA LEU A 95 35.63 -19.97 -10.58
C LEU A 95 35.04 -18.60 -10.93
N LEU A 96 35.61 -17.89 -11.91
CA LEU A 96 35.12 -16.58 -12.31
C LEU A 96 33.72 -16.63 -12.93
N GLY A 97 33.43 -17.67 -13.73
CA GLY A 97 32.09 -17.88 -14.28
C GLY A 97 31.08 -18.38 -13.24
N ALA A 98 31.53 -19.10 -12.21
CA ALA A 98 30.68 -19.63 -11.13
C ALA A 98 30.28 -18.54 -10.12
N LEU A 99 31.10 -17.51 -9.92
CA LEU A 99 30.89 -16.49 -8.89
C LEU A 99 29.54 -15.75 -9.00
N PRO A 100 29.04 -15.36 -10.20
CA PRO A 100 27.70 -14.77 -10.33
C PRO A 100 26.58 -15.72 -9.91
N ILE A 101 26.68 -17.01 -10.22
CA ILE A 101 25.68 -18.01 -9.83
C ILE A 101 25.69 -18.21 -8.31
N ILE A 102 26.88 -18.25 -7.69
CA ILE A 102 27.01 -18.34 -6.23
C ILE A 102 26.37 -17.12 -5.56
N ALA A 103 26.67 -15.92 -6.05
CA ALA A 103 26.12 -14.67 -5.52
C ALA A 103 24.59 -14.62 -5.68
N ALA A 104 24.07 -14.96 -6.86
CA ALA A 104 22.64 -15.04 -7.12
C ALA A 104 21.95 -16.09 -6.24
N THR A 105 22.56 -17.26 -6.03
CA THR A 105 22.02 -18.30 -5.12
C THR A 105 21.93 -17.78 -3.69
N ALA A 106 22.96 -17.05 -3.22
CA ALA A 106 22.95 -16.43 -1.91
C ALA A 106 21.89 -15.32 -1.81
N GLY A 107 21.71 -14.52 -2.87
CA GLY A 107 20.72 -13.44 -2.94
C GLY A 107 19.30 -13.98 -2.94
N GLN A 108 19.03 -15.01 -3.74
CA GLN A 108 17.78 -15.77 -3.75
C GLN A 108 17.45 -16.29 -2.36
N PHE A 109 18.42 -16.88 -1.66
CA PHE A 109 18.22 -17.38 -0.31
C PHE A 109 17.98 -16.26 0.71
N ALA A 110 18.70 -15.14 0.60
CA ALA A 110 18.55 -13.98 1.48
C ALA A 110 17.20 -13.25 1.28
N SER A 111 16.63 -13.31 0.07
CA SER A 111 15.33 -12.69 -0.24
C SER A 111 14.15 -13.33 0.49
N ARG A 112 14.35 -14.51 1.11
CA ARG A 112 13.31 -15.26 1.82
C ARG A 112 12.72 -14.45 2.97
N PRO A 113 11.38 -14.28 3.02
CA PRO A 113 10.72 -13.64 4.15
C PRO A 113 11.05 -14.32 5.49
N ALA A 114 11.29 -13.50 6.52
CA ALA A 114 11.55 -14.00 7.87
C ALA A 114 10.31 -14.73 8.42
N ARG A 115 10.52 -15.85 9.13
CA ARG A 115 9.43 -16.55 9.84
C ARG A 115 9.30 -15.99 11.26
N LYS A 116 8.15 -15.42 11.59
CA LYS A 116 7.84 -14.89 12.91
C LYS A 116 6.85 -15.81 13.61
N ILE A 117 7.30 -16.54 14.64
CA ILE A 117 6.48 -17.53 15.37
C ILE A 117 5.87 -16.88 16.60
N GLY A 118 4.57 -17.10 16.87
CA GLY A 118 3.86 -16.59 18.05
C GLY A 118 3.40 -15.12 17.96
N GLU A 119 4.15 -14.23 17.29
CA GLU A 119 3.76 -12.83 17.10
C GLU A 119 2.60 -12.64 16.11
N VAL A 120 2.32 -13.66 15.29
CA VAL A 120 1.57 -13.52 14.03
C VAL A 120 0.37 -14.48 13.92
N GLU A 121 0.05 -15.23 14.98
CA GLU A 121 -0.97 -16.30 14.91
C GLU A 121 -2.42 -15.82 15.12
N GLU A 122 -2.62 -14.54 15.41
CA GLU A 122 -3.93 -14.01 15.76
C GLU A 122 -4.84 -13.84 14.53
N VAL A 123 -5.99 -14.54 14.51
CA VAL A 123 -7.05 -14.31 13.53
C VAL A 123 -7.59 -12.88 13.66
N GLY A 124 -7.74 -12.20 12.53
CA GLY A 124 -8.02 -10.76 12.47
C GLY A 124 -6.81 -9.85 12.33
N SER A 125 -5.60 -10.33 12.62
CA SER A 125 -4.38 -9.52 12.45
C SER A 125 -3.95 -9.43 10.99
N ILE A 126 -3.61 -8.22 10.53
CA ILE A 126 -3.03 -8.00 9.19
C ILE A 126 -1.72 -8.78 9.02
N PHE A 127 -0.95 -8.98 10.09
CA PHE A 127 0.33 -9.67 10.01
C PHE A 127 0.15 -11.17 9.75
N ARG A 128 -0.93 -11.79 10.26
CA ARG A 128 -1.25 -13.20 9.95
C ARG A 128 -1.57 -13.40 8.48
N ILE A 129 -2.37 -12.48 7.94
CA ILE A 129 -2.73 -12.47 6.52
C ILE A 129 -1.44 -12.41 5.68
N GLN A 130 -0.52 -11.52 6.05
CA GLN A 130 0.77 -11.38 5.39
C GLN A 130 1.66 -12.64 5.52
N ASP A 131 1.84 -13.24 6.70
CA ASP A 131 2.67 -14.46 6.84
C ASP A 131 2.09 -15.64 6.05
N GLN A 132 0.76 -15.79 6.02
CA GLN A 132 0.10 -16.81 5.21
C GLN A 132 0.31 -16.57 3.71
N ALA A 133 0.19 -15.33 3.24
CA ALA A 133 0.44 -14.96 1.85
C ALA A 133 1.90 -15.20 1.42
N LEU A 134 2.85 -15.00 2.34
CA LEU A 134 4.29 -15.17 2.12
C LEU A 134 4.77 -16.63 2.28
N ALA A 135 3.93 -17.54 2.79
CA ALA A 135 4.32 -18.91 3.06
C ALA A 135 4.72 -19.67 1.78
N PHE A 136 3.94 -19.49 0.70
CA PHE A 136 4.24 -20.06 -0.62
C PHE A 136 5.56 -19.51 -1.17
N GLU A 137 5.71 -18.18 -1.18
CA GLU A 137 6.89 -17.48 -1.68
C GLU A 137 8.17 -17.91 -0.93
N ARG A 138 8.10 -18.05 0.39
CA ARG A 138 9.23 -18.52 1.23
C ARG A 138 9.74 -19.90 0.82
N ASN A 139 8.84 -20.78 0.39
CA ASN A 139 9.18 -22.13 -0.09
C ASN A 139 9.65 -22.11 -1.54
N MET A 140 9.00 -21.32 -2.41
CA MET A 140 9.42 -21.16 -3.80
C MET A 140 10.83 -20.58 -3.91
N LEU A 141 11.14 -19.52 -3.15
CA LEU A 141 12.49 -18.95 -3.10
C LEU A 141 13.55 -19.98 -2.71
N LEU A 142 13.24 -20.91 -1.79
CA LEU A 142 14.14 -22.00 -1.41
C LEU A 142 14.31 -23.01 -2.56
N ILE A 143 13.22 -23.39 -3.23
CA ILE A 143 13.26 -24.31 -4.38
C ILE A 143 14.09 -23.70 -5.52
N LEU A 144 13.88 -22.42 -5.82
CA LEU A 144 14.65 -21.69 -6.83
C LEU A 144 16.13 -21.57 -6.46
N ALA A 145 16.46 -21.33 -5.18
CA ALA A 145 17.85 -21.34 -4.72
C ALA A 145 18.50 -22.73 -4.90
N ILE A 146 17.76 -23.82 -4.62
CA ILE A 146 18.23 -25.19 -4.89
C ILE A 146 18.40 -25.43 -6.40
N ALA A 147 17.50 -24.92 -7.23
CA ALA A 147 17.61 -25.02 -8.68
C ALA A 147 18.83 -24.25 -9.22
N MET A 148 19.15 -23.07 -8.67
CA MET A 148 20.39 -22.35 -8.98
C MET A 148 21.64 -23.09 -8.50
N LEU A 149 21.58 -23.79 -7.37
CA LEU A 149 22.67 -24.66 -6.91
C LEU A 149 22.89 -25.84 -7.88
N ILE A 150 21.82 -26.44 -8.39
CA ILE A 150 21.90 -27.48 -9.43
C ILE A 150 22.51 -26.89 -10.70
N MET A 151 22.05 -25.70 -11.12
CA MET A 151 22.63 -24.97 -12.25
C MET A 151 24.14 -24.73 -12.05
N LEU A 152 24.56 -24.32 -10.85
CA LEU A 152 25.97 -24.13 -10.50
C LEU A 152 26.77 -25.43 -10.67
N VAL A 153 26.27 -26.55 -10.16
CA VAL A 153 26.94 -27.85 -10.28
C VAL A 153 27.05 -28.28 -11.75
N CYS A 154 25.95 -28.16 -12.52
CA CYS A 154 25.94 -28.43 -13.95
C CYS A 154 26.90 -27.53 -14.72
N PHE A 155 26.92 -26.23 -14.40
CA PHE A 155 27.82 -25.25 -14.99
C PHE A 155 29.29 -25.59 -14.71
N VAL A 156 29.65 -25.88 -13.46
CA VAL A 156 31.02 -26.25 -13.07
C VAL A 156 31.43 -27.55 -13.78
N ALA A 157 30.58 -28.57 -13.81
CA ALA A 157 30.87 -29.83 -14.50
C ALA A 157 31.06 -29.64 -16.01
N PHE A 158 30.17 -28.87 -16.64
CA PHE A 158 30.22 -28.56 -18.08
C PHE A 158 31.48 -27.77 -18.44
N THR A 159 31.73 -26.66 -17.76
CA THR A 159 32.87 -25.77 -18.01
C THR A 159 34.20 -26.43 -17.68
N TRP A 160 34.26 -27.27 -16.64
CA TRP A 160 35.44 -28.09 -16.34
C TRP A 160 35.71 -29.12 -17.44
N ARG A 161 34.68 -29.85 -17.90
CA ARG A 161 34.80 -30.85 -18.97
C ARG A 161 35.23 -30.22 -20.29
N ILE A 162 34.74 -29.03 -20.62
CA ILE A 162 35.10 -28.33 -21.86
C ILE A 162 36.49 -27.69 -21.74
N GLY A 163 36.79 -27.02 -20.64
CA GLY A 163 38.06 -26.33 -20.41
C GLY A 163 39.26 -27.27 -20.25
N SER A 164 39.02 -28.54 -19.89
CA SER A 164 40.06 -29.57 -19.77
C SER A 164 40.41 -30.29 -21.08
N ARG A 165 39.66 -30.07 -22.17
CA ARG A 165 39.91 -30.70 -23.48
C ARG A 165 40.95 -29.90 -24.28
N ASP A 166 42.00 -30.58 -24.73
CA ASP A 166 43.04 -29.96 -25.58
C ASP A 166 42.46 -29.36 -26.87
N ARG A 167 41.46 -30.02 -27.48
CA ARG A 167 40.74 -29.49 -28.65
C ARG A 167 40.09 -28.12 -28.38
N SER A 168 39.56 -27.90 -27.17
CA SER A 168 38.94 -26.62 -26.81
C SER A 168 39.98 -25.51 -26.64
N ILE A 169 41.15 -25.83 -26.07
CA ILE A 169 42.27 -24.90 -25.92
C ILE A 169 42.80 -24.48 -27.30
N ASP A 170 42.96 -25.45 -28.20
CA ASP A 170 43.39 -25.19 -29.59
C ASP A 170 42.36 -24.36 -30.37
N LEU A 171 41.06 -24.69 -30.26
CA LEU A 171 39.99 -23.89 -30.87
C LEU A 171 39.98 -22.44 -30.36
N ALA A 172 40.10 -22.25 -29.04
CA ALA A 172 40.20 -20.94 -28.40
C ALA A 172 41.40 -20.13 -28.92
N SER A 173 42.58 -20.76 -28.98
CA SER A 173 43.78 -20.13 -29.54
C SER A 173 43.61 -19.70 -31.01
N ARG A 174 42.98 -20.55 -31.85
CA ARG A 174 42.66 -20.19 -33.24
C ARG A 174 41.66 -19.05 -33.31
N ALA A 175 40.59 -19.09 -32.51
CA ALA A 175 39.57 -18.04 -32.46
C ALA A 175 40.16 -16.69 -32.02
N ASN A 176 41.07 -16.68 -31.04
CA ASN A 176 41.77 -15.47 -30.61
C ASN A 176 42.54 -14.81 -31.77
N ASN A 177 43.28 -15.59 -32.54
CA ASN A 177 44.09 -15.09 -33.65
C ASN A 177 43.29 -14.76 -34.92
N ALA A 178 42.24 -15.54 -35.21
CA ALA A 178 41.43 -15.39 -36.40
C ALA A 178 40.34 -14.32 -36.26
N TYR A 179 39.79 -14.14 -35.05
CA TYR A 179 38.58 -13.35 -34.83
C TYR A 179 38.76 -12.30 -33.72
N PHE A 180 38.95 -12.71 -32.46
CA PHE A 180 38.81 -11.80 -31.32
C PHE A 180 39.84 -10.66 -31.28
N ILE A 181 41.05 -10.87 -31.81
CA ILE A 181 42.07 -9.81 -31.87
C ILE A 181 41.92 -8.88 -33.08
N ARG A 182 41.06 -9.21 -34.04
CA ARG A 182 40.91 -8.45 -35.30
C ARG A 182 39.97 -7.26 -35.10
N TYR A 183 40.24 -6.17 -35.82
CA TYR A 183 39.39 -4.96 -35.79
C TYR A 183 37.94 -5.21 -36.20
N ARG A 184 37.67 -6.26 -37.00
CA ARG A 184 36.30 -6.66 -37.40
C ARG A 184 35.47 -7.08 -36.18
N PHE A 185 36.06 -7.77 -35.20
CA PHE A 185 35.37 -8.11 -33.97
C PHE A 185 35.05 -6.85 -33.15
N LEU A 186 36.01 -5.93 -33.03
CA LEU A 186 35.78 -4.64 -32.37
C LEU A 186 34.63 -3.86 -33.04
N GLY A 187 34.62 -3.79 -34.38
CA GLY A 187 33.54 -3.16 -35.13
C GLY A 187 32.18 -3.81 -34.92
N LEU A 188 32.11 -5.14 -34.84
CA LEU A 188 30.89 -5.88 -34.51
C LEU A 188 30.42 -5.62 -33.07
N SER A 189 31.33 -5.59 -32.10
CA SER A 189 31.00 -5.29 -30.70
C SER A 189 30.48 -3.86 -30.54
N ILE A 190 31.16 -2.87 -31.12
CA ILE A 190 30.71 -1.47 -31.11
C ILE A 190 29.37 -1.33 -31.83
N GLY A 191 29.23 -1.92 -33.02
CA GLY A 191 27.97 -1.89 -33.79
C GLY A 191 26.80 -2.52 -33.02
N GLY A 192 27.04 -3.62 -32.29
CA GLY A 192 26.04 -4.23 -31.41
C GLY A 192 25.63 -3.33 -30.25
N ILE A 193 26.59 -2.66 -29.58
CA ILE A 193 26.31 -1.70 -28.50
C ILE A 193 25.48 -0.53 -29.02
N VAL A 194 25.87 0.06 -30.17
CA VAL A 194 25.13 1.17 -30.78
C VAL A 194 23.71 0.75 -31.15
N LEU A 195 23.54 -0.44 -31.74
CA LEU A 195 22.23 -0.96 -32.11
C LEU A 195 21.33 -1.18 -30.87
N LEU A 196 21.86 -1.78 -29.81
CA LEU A 196 21.12 -1.99 -28.57
C LEU A 196 20.76 -0.66 -27.90
N THR A 197 21.70 0.29 -27.84
CA THR A 197 21.46 1.62 -27.28
C THR A 197 20.38 2.36 -28.07
N ALA A 198 20.44 2.33 -29.41
CA ALA A 198 19.41 2.92 -30.27
C ALA A 198 18.04 2.24 -30.08
N ALA A 199 18.01 0.91 -29.94
CA ALA A 199 16.78 0.17 -29.69
C ALA A 199 16.14 0.56 -28.35
N PHE A 200 16.93 0.71 -27.28
CA PHE A 200 16.44 1.18 -25.99
C PHE A 200 16.00 2.65 -26.02
N LEU A 201 16.61 3.51 -26.83
CA LEU A 201 16.15 4.90 -26.97
C LEU A 201 14.84 5.03 -27.75
N MET A 202 14.65 4.19 -28.78
CA MET A 202 13.43 4.21 -29.59
C MET A 202 12.22 3.60 -28.88
N LEU A 203 12.43 2.60 -28.03
CA LEU A 203 11.39 1.86 -27.31
C LEU A 203 11.78 1.67 -25.82
N PRO A 204 11.92 2.77 -25.05
CA PRO A 204 12.56 2.75 -23.72
C PRO A 204 11.84 1.90 -22.70
N ASP A 205 10.51 1.94 -22.67
CA ASP A 205 9.69 1.16 -21.76
C ASP A 205 9.47 -0.27 -22.27
N ARG A 206 8.96 -0.42 -23.50
CA ARG A 206 8.50 -1.74 -24.02
C ARG A 206 9.62 -2.75 -24.17
N LEU A 207 10.76 -2.37 -24.74
CA LEU A 207 11.87 -3.29 -24.97
C LEU A 207 12.49 -3.73 -23.64
N ALA A 208 12.69 -2.79 -22.73
CA ALA A 208 13.28 -3.06 -21.43
C ALA A 208 12.37 -3.94 -20.56
N GLN A 209 11.06 -3.67 -20.51
CA GLN A 209 10.09 -4.49 -19.79
C GLN A 209 9.94 -5.90 -20.42
N LEU A 210 10.04 -6.02 -21.75
CA LEU A 210 10.02 -7.32 -22.43
C LEU A 210 11.20 -8.19 -22.02
N VAL A 211 12.41 -7.62 -21.94
CA VAL A 211 13.63 -8.34 -21.60
C VAL A 211 13.77 -8.55 -20.07
N GLY A 212 13.26 -7.61 -19.28
CA GLY A 212 13.39 -7.58 -17.82
C GLY A 212 14.80 -7.19 -17.34
N SER A 213 14.91 -6.78 -16.09
CA SER A 213 16.14 -6.23 -15.50
C SER A 213 17.33 -7.19 -15.58
N PHE A 214 17.13 -8.48 -15.26
CA PHE A 214 18.18 -9.50 -15.40
C PHE A 214 18.64 -9.66 -16.86
N GLY A 215 17.71 -9.65 -17.81
CA GLY A 215 18.04 -9.76 -19.22
C GLY A 215 18.81 -8.54 -19.73
N VAL A 216 18.45 -7.33 -19.31
CA VAL A 216 19.19 -6.10 -19.63
C VAL A 216 20.63 -6.17 -19.09
N ILE A 217 20.82 -6.61 -17.84
CA ILE A 217 22.14 -6.82 -17.24
C ILE A 217 22.93 -7.87 -18.03
N ALA A 218 22.30 -8.96 -18.46
CA ALA A 218 22.96 -10.00 -19.26
C ALA A 218 23.41 -9.49 -20.64
N LEU A 219 22.57 -8.72 -21.33
CA LEU A 219 22.92 -8.08 -22.61
C LEU A 219 24.10 -7.12 -22.45
N PHE A 220 24.10 -6.31 -21.39
CA PHE A 220 25.20 -5.40 -21.09
C PHE A 220 26.49 -6.16 -20.76
N ALA A 221 26.40 -7.23 -19.95
CA ALA A 221 27.55 -8.07 -19.61
C ALA A 221 28.19 -8.67 -20.87
N VAL A 222 27.40 -9.16 -21.83
CA VAL A 222 27.89 -9.65 -23.13
C VAL A 222 28.67 -8.57 -23.89
N CYS A 223 28.15 -7.35 -23.92
CA CYS A 223 28.79 -6.23 -24.61
C CYS A 223 30.12 -5.83 -23.97
N VAL A 224 30.12 -5.58 -22.65
CA VAL A 224 31.30 -5.14 -21.91
C VAL A 224 32.38 -6.21 -21.86
N LEU A 225 32.01 -7.47 -21.65
CA LEU A 225 32.98 -8.58 -21.66
C LEU A 225 33.58 -8.78 -23.06
N GLY A 226 32.79 -8.65 -24.13
CA GLY A 226 33.27 -8.70 -25.51
C GLY A 226 34.34 -7.65 -25.79
N LEU A 227 34.07 -6.38 -25.44
CA LEU A 227 35.06 -5.29 -25.57
C LEU A 227 36.29 -5.54 -24.70
N THR A 228 36.10 -5.98 -23.46
CA THR A 228 37.18 -6.24 -22.52
C THR A 228 38.10 -7.34 -23.04
N VAL A 229 37.56 -8.42 -23.61
CA VAL A 229 38.34 -9.50 -24.23
C VAL A 229 39.18 -8.97 -25.39
N HIS A 230 38.62 -8.15 -26.28
CA HIS A 230 39.35 -7.58 -27.41
C HIS A 230 40.59 -6.80 -26.94
N PHE A 231 40.40 -5.82 -26.06
CA PHE A 231 41.50 -4.98 -25.58
C PHE A 231 42.49 -5.73 -24.66
N ALA A 232 42.01 -6.71 -23.88
CA ALA A 232 42.90 -7.55 -23.08
C ALA A 232 43.78 -8.44 -23.96
N LEU A 233 43.26 -9.01 -25.05
CA LEU A 233 44.08 -9.77 -26.01
C LEU A 233 45.13 -8.90 -26.71
N LEU A 234 44.77 -7.65 -27.08
CA LEU A 234 45.74 -6.68 -27.59
C LEU A 234 46.82 -6.36 -26.55
N THR A 235 46.41 -6.20 -25.28
CA THR A 235 47.34 -5.95 -24.16
C THR A 235 48.32 -7.10 -23.99
N ILE A 236 47.87 -8.36 -24.09
CA ILE A 236 48.73 -9.55 -24.01
C ILE A 236 49.69 -9.62 -25.20
N LYS A 237 49.20 -9.34 -26.41
CA LYS A 237 50.01 -9.44 -27.65
C LYS A 237 51.09 -8.37 -27.76
N PHE A 238 50.74 -7.12 -27.45
CA PHE A 238 51.63 -5.98 -27.61
C PHE A 238 52.31 -5.54 -26.30
N THR A 239 52.00 -6.21 -25.18
CA THR A 239 52.49 -5.83 -23.84
C THR A 239 52.21 -4.37 -23.46
N PHE A 240 51.13 -3.81 -24.02
CA PHE A 240 50.75 -2.40 -23.90
C PHE A 240 49.39 -2.26 -23.22
N PRO A 241 49.20 -1.39 -22.21
CA PRO A 241 47.99 -1.36 -21.38
C PRO A 241 46.82 -0.63 -22.07
N PHE A 242 46.21 -1.25 -23.09
CA PHE A 242 45.15 -0.62 -23.89
C PHE A 242 43.92 -0.21 -23.09
N ILE A 243 43.42 -1.05 -22.18
CA ILE A 243 42.19 -0.77 -21.41
C ILE A 243 42.29 0.56 -20.63
N PRO A 244 43.27 0.75 -19.72
CA PRO A 244 43.35 2.00 -18.97
C PRO A 244 43.70 3.21 -19.84
N LEU A 245 44.43 3.04 -20.95
CA LEU A 245 44.77 4.16 -21.83
C LEU A 245 43.60 4.60 -22.71
N VAL A 246 42.86 3.65 -23.31
CA VAL A 246 41.72 3.96 -24.17
C VAL A 246 40.54 4.44 -23.32
N PHE A 247 40.09 3.65 -22.35
CA PHE A 247 38.92 4.01 -21.55
C PHE A 247 39.23 5.13 -20.56
N GLY A 248 40.42 5.17 -19.97
CA GLY A 248 40.83 6.28 -19.10
C GLY A 248 41.05 7.58 -19.89
N GLY A 249 41.61 7.49 -21.11
CA GLY A 249 41.75 8.64 -22.00
C GLY A 249 40.40 9.16 -22.48
N LEU A 250 39.47 8.28 -22.88
CA LEU A 250 38.10 8.66 -23.27
C LEU A 250 37.33 9.26 -22.09
N PHE A 251 37.42 8.66 -20.91
CA PHE A 251 36.79 9.20 -19.70
C PHE A 251 37.33 10.58 -19.33
N LEU A 252 38.65 10.78 -19.40
CA LEU A 252 39.27 12.07 -19.14
C LEU A 252 38.86 13.11 -20.20
N LEU A 253 38.84 12.72 -21.47
CA LEU A 253 38.37 13.58 -22.55
C LEU A 253 36.90 13.97 -22.37
N ALA A 254 36.05 13.00 -22.03
CA ALA A 254 34.63 13.21 -21.72
C ALA A 254 34.44 14.08 -20.47
N SER A 255 35.25 13.92 -19.44
CA SER A 255 35.15 14.75 -18.23
C SER A 255 35.62 16.19 -18.46
N LEU A 256 36.52 16.43 -19.41
CA LEU A 256 37.06 17.76 -19.73
C LEU A 256 36.25 18.51 -20.79
N LEU A 257 35.68 17.79 -21.76
CA LEU A 257 34.96 18.37 -22.91
C LEU A 257 33.45 18.11 -22.88
N GLY A 258 33.00 17.09 -22.14
CA GLY A 258 31.60 16.72 -22.05
C GLY A 258 30.80 17.79 -21.35
N GLY A 259 29.70 18.18 -21.98
CA GLY A 259 28.67 19.01 -21.36
C GLY A 259 27.76 18.18 -20.45
N ASP A 260 26.83 18.86 -19.81
CA ASP A 260 25.78 18.24 -19.00
C ASP A 260 24.68 17.66 -19.88
N ASP A 261 24.31 16.40 -19.66
CA ASP A 261 23.29 15.68 -20.42
C ASP A 261 22.01 15.43 -19.59
N HIS A 262 21.95 15.95 -18.37
CA HIS A 262 20.85 15.70 -17.42
C HIS A 262 20.00 16.96 -17.14
N GLU A 263 19.81 17.80 -18.15
CA GLU A 263 18.92 18.96 -18.08
C GLU A 263 17.44 18.54 -17.91
N LEU A 264 16.70 19.31 -17.11
CA LEU A 264 15.27 19.09 -16.93
C LEU A 264 14.48 19.16 -18.23
N CYS A 265 13.43 18.35 -18.32
CA CYS A 265 12.44 18.52 -19.37
C CYS A 265 11.66 19.79 -19.21
N THR A 266 11.54 20.53 -20.30
CA THR A 266 10.58 21.62 -20.43
C THR A 266 9.47 21.23 -21.41
N VAL A 267 8.32 21.86 -21.28
CA VAL A 267 7.18 21.67 -22.19
C VAL A 267 7.35 22.60 -23.41
N SER A 268 7.34 22.05 -24.62
CA SER A 268 7.65 22.78 -25.87
C SER A 268 6.76 23.99 -26.18
N GLU A 269 5.53 24.06 -25.63
CA GLU A 269 4.58 25.15 -25.87
C GLU A 269 4.77 26.38 -24.95
N ALA A 270 5.64 26.28 -23.93
CA ALA A 270 5.87 27.33 -22.95
C ALA A 270 6.43 28.65 -23.54
N ASN A 271 7.06 28.59 -24.71
CA ASN A 271 7.64 29.76 -25.39
C ASN A 271 6.60 30.72 -26.01
N SER A 272 5.29 30.49 -25.81
CA SER A 272 4.23 31.22 -26.52
C SER A 272 3.14 31.86 -25.63
N GLN A 273 3.13 31.59 -24.33
CA GLN A 273 2.18 32.17 -23.37
C GLN A 273 2.84 33.32 -22.59
N PRO A 274 2.14 34.44 -22.33
CA PRO A 274 2.68 35.50 -21.49
C PRO A 274 2.92 34.97 -20.08
N GLU A 275 4.13 35.18 -19.55
CA GLU A 275 4.49 34.75 -18.20
C GLU A 275 3.58 35.42 -17.16
N THR A 276 2.75 34.62 -16.50
CA THR A 276 1.89 35.07 -15.40
C THR A 276 2.66 35.06 -14.07
N GLU A 277 2.54 36.16 -13.33
CA GLU A 277 3.10 36.29 -11.99
C GLU A 277 2.46 35.26 -11.05
N ARG A 278 3.29 34.59 -10.25
CA ARG A 278 2.85 33.57 -9.30
C ARG A 278 2.15 34.19 -8.09
N MET A 279 1.08 33.54 -7.64
CA MET A 279 0.35 33.95 -6.43
C MET A 279 1.10 33.51 -5.17
N SER A 280 0.90 34.23 -4.06
CA SER A 280 1.34 33.74 -2.75
C SER A 280 0.47 32.59 -2.25
N ALA A 281 1.04 31.70 -1.43
CA ALA A 281 0.33 30.57 -0.81
C ALA A 281 -0.90 31.04 -0.02
N ALA A 282 -0.79 32.16 0.68
CA ALA A 282 -1.91 32.77 1.40
C ALA A 282 -3.01 33.24 0.44
N ALA A 283 -2.68 33.99 -0.61
CA ALA A 283 -3.66 34.44 -1.60
C ALA A 283 -4.34 33.25 -2.30
N ALA A 284 -3.55 32.25 -2.71
CA ALA A 284 -4.02 31.05 -3.37
C ALA A 284 -4.96 30.22 -2.47
N PHE A 285 -4.63 30.08 -1.18
CA PHE A 285 -5.50 29.41 -0.20
C PHE A 285 -6.77 30.20 0.09
N ARG A 286 -6.69 31.54 0.20
CA ARG A 286 -7.87 32.39 0.39
C ARG A 286 -8.85 32.23 -0.77
N GLU A 287 -8.36 32.31 -2.02
CA GLU A 287 -9.21 32.08 -3.20
C GLU A 287 -9.78 30.67 -3.26
N TRP A 288 -9.01 29.67 -2.82
CA TRP A 288 -9.47 28.29 -2.74
C TRP A 288 -10.56 28.12 -1.69
N LEU A 289 -10.40 28.70 -0.50
CA LEU A 289 -11.35 28.59 0.62
C LEU A 289 -12.65 29.36 0.34
N LEU A 290 -12.58 30.47 -0.38
CA LEU A 290 -13.73 31.32 -0.72
C LEU A 290 -14.58 30.79 -1.89
N GLN A 291 -14.25 29.64 -2.47
CA GLN A 291 -15.12 28.99 -3.45
C GLN A 291 -16.47 28.64 -2.82
N GLU A 292 -17.58 28.98 -3.49
CA GLU A 292 -18.96 28.86 -2.97
C GLU A 292 -19.26 27.50 -2.30
N PRO A 293 -18.91 26.33 -2.89
CA PRO A 293 -19.18 25.03 -2.25
C PRO A 293 -18.47 24.86 -0.89
N ARG A 294 -17.26 25.40 -0.73
CA ARG A 294 -16.47 25.29 0.50
C ARG A 294 -16.98 26.24 1.58
N VAL A 295 -17.46 27.42 1.18
CA VAL A 295 -18.09 28.39 2.10
C VAL A 295 -19.40 27.84 2.65
N GLU A 296 -20.24 27.22 1.82
CA GLU A 296 -21.48 26.58 2.28
C GLU A 296 -21.18 25.40 3.22
N GLU A 297 -20.19 24.58 2.88
CA GLU A 297 -19.78 23.46 3.73
C GLU A 297 -19.18 23.94 5.06
N ALA A 298 -18.43 25.04 5.06
CA ALA A 298 -17.92 25.66 6.29
C ALA A 298 -19.05 26.14 7.20
N LYS A 299 -20.15 26.68 6.64
CA LYS A 299 -21.35 27.03 7.42
C LYS A 299 -22.01 25.80 8.02
N ARG A 300 -22.10 24.69 7.26
CA ARG A 300 -22.64 23.41 7.74
C ARG A 300 -21.83 22.83 8.90
N LEU A 301 -20.51 22.88 8.80
CA LEU A 301 -19.59 22.30 9.80
C LEU A 301 -19.27 23.23 10.97
N GLY A 302 -19.48 24.54 10.83
CA GLY A 302 -19.11 25.58 11.80
C GLY A 302 -17.61 25.92 11.81
N GLU A 303 -16.74 24.95 11.55
CA GLU A 303 -15.30 25.12 11.32
C GLU A 303 -14.87 24.18 10.18
N TYR A 304 -14.35 24.73 9.08
CA TYR A 304 -13.99 23.98 7.88
C TYR A 304 -12.67 23.20 8.09
N PRO A 305 -12.65 21.86 8.00
CA PRO A 305 -11.41 21.08 8.11
C PRO A 305 -10.61 21.17 6.81
N VAL A 306 -9.35 21.55 6.89
CA VAL A 306 -8.42 21.63 5.77
C VAL A 306 -7.32 20.59 5.97
N PHE A 307 -7.10 19.72 4.99
CA PHE A 307 -6.04 18.72 5.05
C PHE A 307 -4.81 19.17 4.27
N VAL A 308 -3.66 19.07 4.93
CA VAL A 308 -2.33 19.11 4.31
C VAL A 308 -1.69 17.76 4.55
N VAL A 309 -1.23 17.10 3.49
CA VAL A 309 -0.60 15.78 3.57
C VAL A 309 0.90 15.92 3.38
N ALA A 310 1.70 15.28 4.22
CA ALA A 310 3.13 15.08 4.00
C ALA A 310 3.36 13.62 3.60
N ALA A 311 4.00 13.37 2.46
CA ALA A 311 4.27 12.05 1.91
C ALA A 311 5.78 11.79 1.86
N GLN A 312 6.25 10.87 2.72
CA GLN A 312 7.67 10.56 2.87
C GLN A 312 8.29 9.96 1.61
N GLY A 313 9.60 10.17 1.44
CA GLY A 313 10.41 9.50 0.44
C GLY A 313 10.85 8.08 0.78
N GLY A 314 10.91 7.22 -0.24
CA GLY A 314 11.29 5.80 -0.10
C GLY A 314 11.25 4.99 -1.39
N GLY A 315 11.42 5.62 -2.56
CA GLY A 315 11.24 4.91 -3.84
C GLY A 315 9.81 4.39 -4.03
N ILE A 316 9.65 3.27 -4.73
CA ILE A 316 8.33 2.77 -5.17
C ILE A 316 7.40 2.33 -4.02
N TYR A 317 7.92 1.86 -2.88
CA TYR A 317 7.05 1.50 -1.75
C TYR A 317 6.37 2.73 -1.17
N ALA A 318 7.08 3.86 -1.07
CA ALA A 318 6.53 5.11 -0.59
C ALA A 318 5.56 5.72 -1.60
N ALA A 319 5.84 5.56 -2.90
CA ALA A 319 4.88 5.89 -3.95
C ALA A 319 3.58 5.09 -3.82
N ASN A 320 3.68 3.78 -3.56
CA ASN A 320 2.52 2.93 -3.29
C ASN A 320 1.76 3.36 -2.03
N ASN A 321 2.44 3.62 -0.92
CA ASN A 321 1.82 4.09 0.32
C ASN A 321 1.01 5.37 0.10
N ALA A 322 1.67 6.40 -0.43
CA ALA A 322 1.06 7.71 -0.63
C ALA A 322 -0.14 7.62 -1.57
N ALA A 323 0.03 6.98 -2.73
CA ALA A 323 -1.02 6.91 -3.73
C ALA A 323 -2.21 6.04 -3.28
N ARG A 324 -1.96 4.87 -2.65
CA ARG A 324 -3.03 3.97 -2.21
C ARG A 324 -3.82 4.53 -1.04
N PHE A 325 -3.16 5.09 -0.02
CA PHE A 325 -3.87 5.69 1.11
C PHE A 325 -4.76 6.86 0.66
N LEU A 326 -4.23 7.77 -0.16
CA LEU A 326 -4.99 8.92 -0.67
C LEU A 326 -6.14 8.49 -1.57
N ALA A 327 -5.91 7.53 -2.47
CA ALA A 327 -6.94 6.99 -3.35
C ALA A 327 -8.04 6.27 -2.56
N ARG A 328 -7.68 5.45 -1.58
CA ARG A 328 -8.62 4.77 -0.70
C ARG A 328 -9.44 5.78 0.10
N MET A 329 -8.82 6.79 0.68
CA MET A 329 -9.54 7.86 1.37
C MET A 329 -10.53 8.59 0.46
N GLN A 330 -10.13 8.87 -0.79
CA GLN A 330 -11.02 9.49 -1.79
C GLN A 330 -12.21 8.57 -2.14
N ASP A 331 -11.96 7.28 -2.34
CA ASP A 331 -13.00 6.29 -2.67
C ASP A 331 -13.96 6.05 -1.49
N LEU A 332 -13.46 6.12 -0.25
CA LEU A 332 -14.27 6.01 0.98
C LEU A 332 -15.08 7.29 1.25
N CYS A 333 -14.52 8.45 0.93
CA CYS A 333 -15.05 9.77 1.20
C CYS A 333 -14.91 10.67 -0.03
N PRO A 334 -15.88 10.70 -0.96
CA PRO A 334 -15.80 11.51 -2.18
C PRO A 334 -15.56 13.01 -1.92
N ALA A 335 -16.01 13.53 -0.77
CA ALA A 335 -15.77 14.92 -0.36
C ALA A 335 -14.32 15.21 0.03
N PHE A 336 -13.49 14.20 0.30
CA PHE A 336 -12.12 14.36 0.79
C PHE A 336 -11.29 15.30 -0.10
N ARG A 337 -11.37 15.16 -1.43
CA ARG A 337 -10.71 16.08 -2.39
C ARG A 337 -11.07 17.55 -2.24
N GLN A 338 -12.25 17.89 -1.71
CA GLN A 338 -12.66 19.29 -1.52
C GLN A 338 -11.95 19.93 -0.32
N HIS A 339 -11.55 19.11 0.66
CA HIS A 339 -10.87 19.52 1.89
C HIS A 339 -9.34 19.36 1.81
N LEU A 340 -8.84 18.59 0.86
CA LEU A 340 -7.41 18.38 0.64
C LEU A 340 -6.79 19.56 -0.13
N PHE A 341 -6.15 20.47 0.61
CA PHE A 341 -5.54 21.66 0.01
C PHE A 341 -4.21 21.36 -0.68
N ALA A 342 -3.30 20.65 0.00
CA ALA A 342 -1.95 20.42 -0.50
C ALA A 342 -1.35 19.07 -0.09
N ILE A 343 -0.47 18.54 -0.93
CA ILE A 343 0.35 17.36 -0.63
C ILE A 343 1.84 17.73 -0.80
N SER A 344 2.59 17.72 0.30
CA SER A 344 4.04 17.86 0.36
C SER A 344 4.70 16.49 0.20
N GLY A 345 5.15 16.16 -1.01
CA GLY A 345 5.79 14.89 -1.33
C GLY A 345 7.31 15.00 -1.39
N VAL A 346 7.99 13.92 -1.01
CA VAL A 346 9.44 13.74 -1.18
C VAL A 346 9.73 12.44 -1.92
N SER A 347 10.67 12.43 -2.87
CA SER A 347 11.12 11.22 -3.57
C SER A 347 9.95 10.39 -4.13
N GLY A 348 9.87 9.10 -3.79
CA GLY A 348 8.74 8.23 -4.10
C GLY A 348 7.37 8.78 -3.65
N GLY A 349 7.27 9.49 -2.52
CA GLY A 349 6.04 10.15 -2.09
C GLY A 349 5.55 11.22 -3.07
N SER A 350 6.45 11.96 -3.72
CA SER A 350 6.10 12.88 -4.83
C SER A 350 5.54 12.12 -6.03
N VAL A 351 6.17 11.01 -6.41
CA VAL A 351 5.69 10.16 -7.51
C VAL A 351 4.30 9.58 -7.20
N GLY A 352 4.09 9.05 -5.99
CA GLY A 352 2.79 8.57 -5.55
C GLY A 352 1.71 9.67 -5.55
N SER A 353 2.06 10.88 -5.12
CA SER A 353 1.16 12.04 -5.11
C SER A 353 0.78 12.50 -6.52
N ALA A 354 1.73 12.47 -7.47
CA ALA A 354 1.45 12.73 -8.89
C ALA A 354 0.52 11.68 -9.51
N ILE A 355 0.74 10.39 -9.19
CA ILE A 355 -0.10 9.27 -9.63
C ILE A 355 -1.53 9.42 -9.08
N PHE A 356 -1.67 9.76 -7.80
CA PHE A 356 -2.99 10.04 -7.19
C PHE A 356 -3.68 11.22 -7.87
N ALA A 357 -2.98 12.35 -8.08
CA ALA A 357 -3.54 13.51 -8.77
C ALA A 357 -3.97 13.17 -10.21
N ALA A 358 -3.16 12.38 -10.95
CA ALA A 358 -3.54 11.91 -12.27
C ALA A 358 -4.80 11.03 -12.23
N ALA A 359 -4.89 10.08 -11.29
CA ALA A 359 -6.07 9.22 -11.13
C ALA A 359 -7.34 10.01 -10.77
N LEU A 360 -7.19 11.06 -9.96
CA LEU A 360 -8.27 11.96 -9.52
C LEU A 360 -8.73 12.90 -10.65
N HIS A 361 -7.82 13.32 -11.54
CA HIS A 361 -8.14 14.13 -12.72
C HIS A 361 -9.04 13.38 -13.71
N VAL A 362 -8.83 12.06 -13.84
CA VAL A 362 -9.69 11.19 -14.68
C VAL A 362 -11.14 11.14 -14.16
N GLU A 363 -11.37 11.37 -12.88
CA GLU A 363 -12.68 11.23 -12.26
C GLU A 363 -13.71 12.33 -12.65
N ASN A 364 -13.32 13.35 -13.45
CA ASN A 364 -14.15 14.45 -13.99
C ASN A 364 -15.42 14.83 -13.21
N THR A 365 -15.31 14.95 -11.89
CA THR A 365 -16.43 15.28 -11.01
C THR A 365 -16.45 16.79 -10.83
N SER A 366 -17.52 17.44 -11.29
CA SER A 366 -17.65 18.91 -11.20
C SER A 366 -17.78 19.36 -9.74
N LEU A 367 -17.36 20.59 -9.44
CA LEU A 367 -17.56 21.22 -8.12
C LEU A 367 -19.02 21.14 -7.63
N ASN A 368 -19.96 21.18 -8.57
CA ASN A 368 -21.40 21.25 -8.34
C ASN A 368 -22.11 19.90 -8.54
N SER A 369 -21.39 18.78 -8.71
CA SER A 369 -22.03 17.48 -8.62
C SER A 369 -22.48 17.30 -7.17
N ASN A 370 -23.68 17.79 -6.88
CA ASN A 370 -24.38 17.57 -5.64
C ASN A 370 -24.17 16.09 -5.30
N ILE A 371 -23.57 15.85 -4.13
CA ILE A 371 -23.47 14.52 -3.52
C ILE A 371 -24.88 13.93 -3.66
N VAL A 372 -25.06 13.01 -4.62
CA VAL A 372 -26.37 12.61 -5.14
C VAL A 372 -27.24 11.96 -4.04
N ASP A 373 -26.63 11.68 -2.88
CA ASP A 373 -27.21 11.00 -1.72
C ASP A 373 -27.00 11.72 -0.36
N GLY A 374 -26.40 12.92 -0.32
CA GLY A 374 -26.16 13.65 0.93
C GLY A 374 -25.17 13.02 1.95
N LYS A 375 -24.60 11.84 1.66
CA LYS A 375 -23.58 11.18 2.52
C LYS A 375 -22.16 11.53 2.08
N THR A 376 -21.40 12.18 2.95
CA THR A 376 -20.00 12.61 2.73
C THR A 376 -19.02 11.43 2.58
N CYS A 377 -19.26 10.34 3.32
CA CYS A 377 -18.46 9.11 3.30
C CYS A 377 -19.38 7.88 3.46
N PRO A 378 -20.04 7.40 2.40
CA PRO A 378 -21.13 6.42 2.51
C PRO A 378 -20.68 5.10 3.14
N LYS A 379 -19.53 4.52 2.70
CA LYS A 379 -19.06 3.22 3.20
C LYS A 379 -18.74 3.23 4.70
N ILE A 380 -18.05 4.28 5.18
CA ILE A 380 -17.69 4.41 6.60
C ILE A 380 -18.94 4.69 7.44
N ALA A 381 -19.81 5.59 6.97
CA ALA A 381 -21.07 5.90 7.65
C ALA A 381 -21.95 4.67 7.83
N ASP A 382 -22.09 3.86 6.78
CA ASP A 382 -22.88 2.63 6.82
C ASP A 382 -22.26 1.62 7.81
N PHE A 383 -20.95 1.40 7.77
CA PHE A 383 -20.30 0.50 8.72
C PHE A 383 -20.45 0.96 10.18
N LEU A 384 -20.20 2.24 10.49
CA LEU A 384 -20.27 2.76 11.86
C LEU A 384 -21.70 2.82 12.39
N ALA A 385 -22.70 2.98 11.53
CA ALA A 385 -24.10 2.82 11.90
C ALA A 385 -24.49 1.34 12.15
N GLY A 386 -23.55 0.40 12.06
CA GLY A 386 -23.75 -1.03 12.33
C GLY A 386 -24.51 -1.76 11.22
N VAL A 387 -24.71 -1.10 10.08
CA VAL A 387 -25.52 -1.55 8.94
C VAL A 387 -24.96 -2.83 8.33
N GLY A 388 -25.74 -3.91 8.36
CA GLY A 388 -25.36 -5.19 7.75
C GLY A 388 -25.38 -5.19 6.21
N ARG A 389 -24.35 -5.84 5.63
CA ARG A 389 -24.00 -5.99 4.20
C ARG A 389 -23.45 -4.74 3.51
N VAL A 390 -22.41 -4.11 4.07
CA VAL A 390 -21.42 -3.47 3.19
C VAL A 390 -20.69 -4.60 2.47
N GLN A 391 -21.24 -5.06 1.34
CA GLN A 391 -20.55 -5.99 0.46
C GLN A 391 -19.27 -5.31 -0.04
N ASP A 392 -18.23 -6.10 -0.27
CA ASP A 392 -16.99 -5.61 -0.86
C ASP A 392 -16.26 -4.51 -0.03
N LEU A 393 -16.27 -4.61 1.32
CA LEU A 393 -15.47 -3.74 2.22
C LEU A 393 -13.98 -3.71 1.82
N GLU A 394 -13.46 -4.88 1.46
CA GLU A 394 -12.06 -5.05 1.05
C GLU A 394 -11.79 -4.69 -0.41
N ALA A 395 -12.83 -4.45 -1.21
CA ALA A 395 -12.64 -4.15 -2.63
C ALA A 395 -12.16 -2.71 -2.82
N PRO A 396 -11.07 -2.51 -3.58
CA PRO A 396 -10.57 -1.18 -3.89
C PRO A 396 -11.60 -0.43 -4.74
N GLY A 397 -11.77 0.87 -4.47
CA GLY A 397 -12.62 1.74 -5.29
C GLY A 397 -11.96 2.11 -6.62
N PRO A 398 -12.65 2.89 -7.47
CA PRO A 398 -12.19 3.21 -8.81
C PRO A 398 -10.88 4.00 -8.83
N VAL A 399 -10.65 4.93 -7.89
CA VAL A 399 -9.40 5.70 -7.84
C VAL A 399 -8.25 4.80 -7.41
N GLU A 400 -8.46 3.96 -6.38
CA GLU A 400 -7.45 3.00 -5.90
C GLU A 400 -7.06 2.00 -7.00
N GLN A 401 -8.02 1.52 -7.80
CA GLN A 401 -7.76 0.63 -8.93
C GLN A 401 -6.91 1.30 -10.03
N ARG A 402 -7.18 2.57 -10.38
CA ARG A 402 -6.37 3.32 -11.35
C ARG A 402 -4.94 3.48 -10.87
N VAL A 403 -4.77 3.87 -9.60
CA VAL A 403 -3.47 4.01 -8.95
C VAL A 403 -2.71 2.68 -8.97
N ALA A 404 -3.34 1.58 -8.56
CA ALA A 404 -2.74 0.25 -8.58
C ALA A 404 -2.30 -0.16 -10.00
N SER A 405 -3.10 0.14 -11.03
CA SER A 405 -2.78 -0.20 -12.42
C SER A 405 -1.50 0.45 -12.96
N VAL A 406 -1.15 1.63 -12.43
CA VAL A 406 0.08 2.35 -12.80
C VAL A 406 1.27 1.85 -11.99
N LEU A 407 1.08 1.63 -10.70
CA LEU A 407 2.13 1.17 -9.79
C LEU A 407 2.60 -0.26 -10.07
N ALA A 408 1.73 -1.11 -10.64
CA ALA A 408 2.08 -2.46 -11.10
C ALA A 408 3.04 -2.49 -12.33
N THR A 409 3.48 -1.33 -12.82
CA THR A 409 4.41 -1.23 -13.96
C THR A 409 5.85 -1.51 -13.53
N ASP A 410 6.60 -2.23 -14.36
CA ASP A 410 8.05 -2.34 -14.20
C ASP A 410 8.76 -1.05 -14.65
N PHE A 411 9.13 -0.22 -13.66
CA PHE A 411 9.94 0.98 -13.88
C PHE A 411 11.45 0.71 -13.76
N LEU A 412 11.85 -0.43 -13.18
CA LEU A 412 13.26 -0.73 -12.96
C LEU A 412 13.97 -1.13 -14.25
N SER A 413 13.37 -1.99 -15.08
CA SER A 413 14.04 -2.46 -16.30
C SER A 413 14.37 -1.30 -17.27
N PRO A 414 13.46 -0.35 -17.54
CA PRO A 414 13.78 0.85 -18.33
C PRO A 414 14.89 1.69 -17.71
N LEU A 415 14.88 1.90 -16.39
CA LEU A 415 15.93 2.64 -15.69
C LEU A 415 17.31 1.96 -15.80
N VAL A 416 17.36 0.64 -15.62
CA VAL A 416 18.59 -0.16 -15.77
C VAL A 416 19.09 -0.11 -17.21
N ALA A 417 18.18 -0.14 -18.19
CA ALA A 417 18.55 -0.01 -19.61
C ALA A 417 19.16 1.37 -19.91
N GLY A 418 18.54 2.46 -19.43
CA GLY A 418 19.12 3.81 -19.51
C GLY A 418 20.51 3.85 -18.87
N PHE A 419 20.62 3.44 -17.61
CA PHE A 419 21.91 3.46 -16.89
C PHE A 419 23.03 2.70 -17.63
N LEU A 420 22.76 1.48 -18.11
CA LEU A 420 23.77 0.60 -18.69
C LEU A 420 24.07 0.89 -20.17
N PHE A 421 23.10 1.40 -20.95
CA PHE A 421 23.31 1.62 -22.39
C PHE A 421 23.45 3.09 -22.77
N THR A 422 22.78 4.02 -22.07
CA THR A 422 22.91 5.46 -22.34
C THR A 422 24.01 6.08 -21.49
N ASP A 423 23.83 6.13 -20.17
CA ASP A 423 24.72 6.90 -19.28
C ASP A 423 26.14 6.30 -19.24
N PHE A 424 26.26 4.97 -19.20
CA PHE A 424 27.56 4.31 -19.29
C PHE A 424 28.28 4.66 -20.61
N THR A 425 27.55 4.78 -21.72
CA THR A 425 28.13 5.20 -23.00
C THR A 425 28.50 6.69 -22.97
N GLN A 426 27.68 7.52 -22.32
CA GLN A 426 27.95 8.95 -22.14
C GLN A 426 29.23 9.22 -21.36
N MET A 427 29.58 8.39 -20.36
CA MET A 427 30.85 8.49 -19.60
C MET A 427 32.11 8.45 -20.47
N PHE A 428 32.03 7.92 -21.70
CA PHE A 428 33.15 7.83 -22.64
C PHE A 428 32.94 8.69 -23.90
N SER A 429 31.87 9.49 -23.96
CA SER A 429 31.58 10.39 -25.08
C SER A 429 32.07 11.81 -24.77
N PRO A 430 32.88 12.43 -25.65
CA PRO A 430 33.29 13.83 -25.48
C PRO A 430 32.18 14.84 -25.80
N PHE A 431 31.02 14.39 -26.27
CA PHE A 431 29.86 15.22 -26.57
C PHE A 431 28.69 14.79 -25.69
N ALA A 432 28.02 15.75 -25.06
CA ALA A 432 26.77 15.53 -24.34
C ALA A 432 25.68 15.15 -25.34
N ILE A 433 25.00 14.02 -25.11
CA ILE A 433 23.84 13.60 -25.89
C ILE A 433 22.62 13.78 -24.99
N PRO A 434 21.79 14.82 -25.16
CA PRO A 434 20.67 15.10 -24.24
C PRO A 434 19.64 13.98 -24.11
N ALA A 435 19.57 13.08 -25.10
CA ALA A 435 18.71 11.91 -25.04
C ALA A 435 19.25 10.81 -24.09
N PHE A 436 20.49 10.90 -23.63
CA PHE A 436 21.16 9.89 -22.79
C PHE A 436 20.96 10.15 -21.29
N ASP A 437 19.79 10.67 -20.89
CA ASP A 437 19.42 10.79 -19.48
C ASP A 437 18.54 9.59 -19.05
N ARG A 438 19.11 8.68 -18.25
CA ARG A 438 18.40 7.52 -17.70
C ARG A 438 17.13 7.86 -16.91
N ALA A 439 16.99 9.05 -16.34
CA ALA A 439 15.75 9.40 -15.66
C ALA A 439 14.60 9.69 -16.62
N ARG A 440 14.88 10.02 -17.89
CA ARG A 440 13.82 10.11 -18.92
C ARG A 440 13.12 8.80 -19.15
N PHE A 441 13.82 7.69 -18.97
CA PHE A 441 13.21 6.37 -19.03
C PHE A 441 12.14 6.20 -17.94
N LEU A 442 12.35 6.73 -16.73
CA LEU A 442 11.34 6.72 -15.67
C LEU A 442 10.17 7.65 -15.98
N GLU A 443 10.45 8.87 -16.44
CA GLU A 443 9.44 9.87 -16.83
C GLU A 443 8.52 9.30 -17.92
N TYR A 444 9.06 8.80 -19.03
CA TYR A 444 8.28 8.18 -20.11
C TYR A 444 7.53 6.93 -19.66
N THR A 445 8.14 6.10 -18.82
CA THR A 445 7.47 4.89 -18.30
C THR A 445 6.26 5.27 -17.46
N LEU A 446 6.37 6.30 -16.61
CA LEU A 446 5.26 6.82 -15.80
C LEU A 446 4.16 7.44 -16.65
N GLU A 447 4.52 8.25 -17.63
CA GLU A 447 3.56 8.83 -18.56
C GLU A 447 2.81 7.75 -19.35
N ASN A 448 3.53 6.76 -19.88
CA ASN A 448 2.93 5.65 -20.63
C ASN A 448 2.08 4.75 -19.73
N ALA A 449 2.44 4.57 -18.46
CA ALA A 449 1.60 3.89 -17.48
C ALA A 449 0.32 4.70 -17.20
N GLY A 450 0.42 6.02 -17.07
CA GLY A 450 -0.71 6.94 -16.89
C GLY A 450 -1.77 6.84 -17.99
N ASP A 451 -1.39 6.51 -19.22
CA ASP A 451 -2.34 6.29 -20.31
C ASP A 451 -3.32 5.14 -20.04
N ARG A 452 -2.97 4.18 -19.17
CA ARG A 452 -3.86 3.09 -18.77
C ARG A 452 -5.00 3.59 -17.88
N MET A 453 -4.78 4.65 -17.11
CA MET A 453 -5.82 5.25 -16.26
C MET A 453 -6.98 5.83 -17.07
N LEU A 454 -6.72 6.26 -18.31
CA LEU A 454 -7.71 6.89 -19.20
C LEU A 454 -8.71 5.89 -19.80
N GLY A 455 -8.41 4.58 -19.80
CA GLY A 455 -9.32 3.54 -20.30
C GLY A 455 -9.96 3.86 -21.66
N SER A 456 -11.30 3.75 -21.75
CA SER A 456 -12.10 4.08 -22.94
C SER A 456 -12.22 5.60 -23.21
N GLN A 457 -11.92 6.47 -22.24
CA GLN A 457 -11.94 7.92 -22.43
C GLN A 457 -10.79 8.40 -23.35
N LYS A 458 -9.76 7.57 -23.55
CA LYS A 458 -8.73 7.80 -24.56
C LYS A 458 -9.30 7.82 -25.98
N ALA A 459 -10.37 7.08 -26.25
CA ALA A 459 -10.98 6.99 -27.58
C ALA A 459 -11.91 8.18 -27.91
N THR A 460 -12.42 8.88 -26.88
CA THR A 460 -13.32 10.03 -27.06
C THR A 460 -12.56 11.36 -27.15
N GLY A 461 -11.25 11.38 -26.89
CA GLY A 461 -10.42 12.60 -26.91
C GLY A 461 -10.74 13.60 -25.79
N ASN A 462 -11.58 13.22 -24.82
CA ASN A 462 -12.14 14.16 -23.84
C ASN A 462 -11.19 14.52 -22.68
N GLN A 463 -10.11 13.77 -22.45
CA GLN A 463 -9.18 14.06 -21.35
C GLN A 463 -7.71 13.74 -21.71
N SER A 464 -6.83 14.67 -21.36
CA SER A 464 -5.38 14.54 -21.53
C SER A 464 -4.72 13.84 -20.34
N ASN A 465 -3.61 13.15 -20.59
CA ASN A 465 -2.80 12.55 -19.54
C ASN A 465 -2.09 13.64 -18.71
N LEU A 466 -2.55 13.86 -17.48
CA LEU A 466 -2.02 14.91 -16.59
C LEU A 466 -0.52 14.74 -16.30
N LEU A 467 0.03 13.53 -16.34
CA LEU A 467 1.46 13.30 -16.08
C LEU A 467 2.35 13.91 -17.17
N ARG A 468 1.83 14.07 -18.40
CA ARG A 468 2.53 14.74 -19.51
C ARG A 468 2.25 16.25 -19.57
N ALA A 469 1.22 16.71 -18.88
CA ALA A 469 0.82 18.11 -18.87
C ALA A 469 1.82 18.95 -18.08
N ASP A 470 1.85 20.25 -18.36
CA ASP A 470 2.63 21.21 -17.58
C ASP A 470 2.23 21.14 -16.11
N PHE A 471 3.22 21.04 -15.22
CA PHE A 471 3.03 21.01 -13.79
C PHE A 471 2.12 22.14 -13.33
N GLN A 472 2.24 23.37 -13.85
CA GLN A 472 1.39 24.47 -13.38
C GLN A 472 -0.10 24.26 -13.71
N SER A 473 -0.44 23.45 -14.72
CA SER A 473 -1.83 23.25 -15.14
C SER A 473 -2.64 22.30 -14.25
N HIS A 474 -1.99 21.53 -13.36
CA HIS A 474 -2.69 20.55 -12.51
C HIS A 474 -3.59 21.20 -11.46
N TRP A 475 -3.26 22.41 -11.01
CA TRP A 475 -3.87 23.01 -9.83
C TRP A 475 -4.29 24.46 -10.09
N ALA A 476 -5.47 24.80 -9.61
CA ALA A 476 -5.97 26.17 -9.53
C ALA A 476 -6.91 26.28 -8.32
N PRO A 477 -7.07 27.47 -7.70
CA PRO A 477 -7.97 27.64 -6.54
C PRO A 477 -9.40 27.12 -6.78
N GLY A 478 -9.88 27.27 -8.02
CA GLY A 478 -11.21 26.86 -8.47
C GLY A 478 -11.31 25.42 -8.99
N ASN A 479 -10.26 24.60 -8.94
CA ASN A 479 -10.38 23.18 -9.28
C ASN A 479 -10.37 22.31 -7.99
N ASN A 480 -10.87 21.08 -8.07
CA ASN A 480 -10.90 20.15 -6.93
C ASN A 480 -9.65 19.26 -6.90
N MET A 481 -8.49 19.81 -7.23
CA MET A 481 -7.20 19.11 -7.17
C MET A 481 -6.40 19.60 -5.96
N PRO A 482 -5.61 18.73 -5.32
CA PRO A 482 -4.67 19.18 -4.30
C PRO A 482 -3.46 19.87 -4.94
N ALA A 483 -2.94 20.91 -4.30
CA ALA A 483 -1.68 21.54 -4.69
C ALA A 483 -0.53 20.58 -4.38
N LEU A 484 0.23 20.19 -5.41
CA LEU A 484 1.40 19.34 -5.24
C LEU A 484 2.62 20.19 -4.89
N LEU A 485 3.32 19.82 -3.82
CA LEU A 485 4.55 20.47 -3.36
C LEU A 485 5.65 19.41 -3.37
N PHE A 486 6.53 19.45 -4.36
CA PHE A 486 7.57 18.44 -4.53
C PHE A 486 8.91 18.95 -4.04
N ASN A 487 9.43 18.29 -3.01
CA ASN A 487 10.64 18.69 -2.31
C ASN A 487 11.89 18.13 -2.99
N THR A 488 12.82 19.01 -3.28
CA THR A 488 14.14 18.69 -3.85
C THR A 488 15.22 19.29 -2.96
N THR A 489 16.45 18.85 -3.15
CA THR A 489 17.63 19.39 -2.48
C THR A 489 18.55 19.98 -3.54
N ASP A 490 19.02 21.22 -3.37
CA ASP A 490 20.15 21.68 -4.18
C ASP A 490 21.46 21.09 -3.64
N ALA A 491 22.17 20.34 -4.48
CA ALA A 491 23.39 19.63 -4.10
C ALA A 491 24.56 20.56 -3.76
N GLY A 492 24.56 21.79 -4.27
CA GLY A 492 25.63 22.76 -4.02
C GLY A 492 25.50 23.48 -2.67
N SER A 493 24.29 23.94 -2.35
CA SER A 493 23.99 24.71 -1.14
C SER A 493 23.48 23.87 0.03
N GLY A 494 22.91 22.69 -0.24
CA GLY A 494 22.23 21.87 0.75
C GLY A 494 20.87 22.43 1.20
N LYS A 495 20.32 23.44 0.51
CA LYS A 495 19.01 24.02 0.81
C LYS A 495 17.87 23.20 0.22
N ARG A 496 16.67 23.32 0.81
CA ARG A 496 15.44 22.74 0.24
C ARG A 496 14.96 23.62 -0.90
N ALA A 497 14.71 23.02 -2.06
CA ALA A 497 14.07 23.67 -3.19
C ALA A 497 12.74 22.96 -3.49
N VAL A 498 11.63 23.70 -3.54
CA VAL A 498 10.28 23.12 -3.69
C VAL A 498 9.63 23.54 -5.00
N ILE A 499 9.17 22.57 -5.76
CA ILE A 499 8.32 22.77 -6.95
C ILE A 499 6.88 22.88 -6.46
N SER A 500 6.22 24.00 -6.75
CA SER A 500 4.89 24.33 -6.21
C SER A 500 4.11 25.25 -7.15
N PRO A 501 2.76 25.28 -7.08
CA PRO A 501 1.94 26.16 -7.92
C PRO A 501 1.89 27.63 -7.44
N PHE A 502 2.39 27.92 -6.23
CA PHE A 502 2.37 29.24 -5.60
C PHE A 502 3.66 29.50 -4.81
N ASP A 503 3.90 30.75 -4.42
CA ASP A 503 5.07 31.13 -3.63
C ASP A 503 4.76 31.17 -2.13
N PHE A 504 5.65 30.62 -1.29
CA PHE A 504 5.47 30.63 0.16
C PHE A 504 5.67 32.04 0.75
N ASP A 505 6.63 32.78 0.20
CA ASP A 505 6.93 34.15 0.57
C ASP A 505 7.15 35.00 -0.70
N PRO A 506 6.32 36.02 -0.97
CA PRO A 506 6.47 36.88 -2.14
C PRO A 506 7.84 37.55 -2.25
N GLN A 507 8.50 37.84 -1.12
CA GLN A 507 9.79 38.52 -1.12
C GLN A 507 10.97 37.61 -1.47
N HIS A 508 10.77 36.28 -1.45
CA HIS A 508 11.79 35.27 -1.71
C HIS A 508 13.12 35.61 -1.01
N PRO A 509 13.16 35.67 0.34
CA PRO A 509 14.37 36.02 1.06
C PRO A 509 15.53 35.09 0.67
N LYS A 510 16.75 35.63 0.57
CA LYS A 510 17.93 34.85 0.17
C LYS A 510 18.38 33.87 1.26
N ASP A 511 18.25 34.30 2.51
CA ASP A 511 18.74 33.60 3.70
C ASP A 511 17.63 32.78 4.38
N THR A 512 16.96 31.94 3.59
CA THR A 512 15.97 30.96 4.08
C THR A 512 16.39 29.54 3.72
N ASP A 513 15.89 28.58 4.48
CA ASP A 513 16.13 27.15 4.29
C ASP A 513 15.20 26.54 3.22
N LEU A 514 14.08 27.21 2.90
CA LEU A 514 13.08 26.81 1.90
C LEU A 514 13.04 27.79 0.72
N CYS A 515 13.49 27.34 -0.44
CA CYS A 515 13.44 28.09 -1.69
C CYS A 515 12.38 27.53 -2.63
N VAL A 516 11.61 28.40 -3.30
CA VAL A 516 10.68 27.97 -4.35
C VAL A 516 11.44 27.84 -5.68
N LEU A 517 11.24 26.72 -6.40
CA LEU A 517 11.80 26.53 -7.74
C LEU A 517 11.02 27.36 -8.76
N ALA A 518 11.42 28.63 -8.89
CA ALA A 518 10.91 29.62 -9.81
C ALA A 518 12.04 30.51 -10.32
N ALA A 519 11.88 31.11 -11.50
CA ALA A 519 12.78 32.14 -11.98
C ALA A 519 12.44 33.49 -11.34
N LEU A 520 13.43 34.18 -10.78
CA LEU A 520 13.24 35.41 -10.03
C LEU A 520 13.78 36.63 -10.78
N GLU A 521 12.95 37.64 -10.91
CA GLU A 521 13.34 38.99 -11.34
C GLU A 521 13.30 39.93 -10.15
N ARG A 522 14.48 40.38 -9.71
CA ARG A 522 14.62 41.40 -8.67
C ARG A 522 14.85 42.77 -9.32
N ALA A 523 14.01 43.74 -8.97
CA ALA A 523 14.18 45.14 -9.37
C ALA A 523 14.36 46.03 -8.12
N GLY A 524 15.27 47.00 -8.18
CA GLY A 524 15.60 47.88 -7.05
C GLY A 524 16.58 47.28 -6.02
N THR A 525 16.89 48.06 -4.99
CA THR A 525 17.85 47.73 -3.91
C THR A 525 17.34 48.20 -2.56
N GLY A 526 17.57 47.43 -1.49
CA GLY A 526 17.16 47.81 -0.13
C GLY A 526 15.66 47.59 0.11
N ALA A 527 15.00 48.54 0.79
CA ALA A 527 13.59 48.44 1.18
C ALA A 527 12.59 48.51 0.01
N ASP A 528 12.97 49.11 -1.11
CA ASP A 528 12.12 49.26 -2.30
C ASP A 528 12.29 48.11 -3.31
N GLN A 529 13.00 47.04 -2.93
CA GLN A 529 13.20 45.90 -3.83
C GLN A 529 11.87 45.17 -4.08
N THR A 530 11.51 45.03 -5.35
CA THR A 530 10.41 44.17 -5.78
C THR A 530 10.95 42.88 -6.38
N VAL A 531 10.23 41.80 -6.15
CA VAL A 531 10.59 40.46 -6.64
C VAL A 531 9.41 39.91 -7.41
N LYS A 532 9.63 39.55 -8.66
CA LYS A 532 8.68 38.79 -9.47
C LYS A 532 9.17 37.37 -9.63
N SER A 533 8.24 36.44 -9.55
CA SER A 533 8.49 35.00 -9.60
C SER A 533 7.72 34.39 -10.77
N HIS A 534 8.44 33.66 -11.61
CA HIS A 534 7.95 33.07 -12.85
C HIS A 534 8.09 31.55 -12.79
N SER A 535 7.03 30.84 -13.16
CA SER A 535 6.97 29.39 -13.11
C SER A 535 7.89 28.72 -14.13
N LEU A 536 8.50 27.60 -13.76
CA LEU A 536 9.10 26.70 -14.73
C LEU A 536 8.00 25.80 -15.32
N HIS A 537 7.97 25.71 -16.64
CA HIS A 537 7.04 24.88 -17.39
C HIS A 537 7.65 23.52 -17.69
N ILE A 538 7.42 22.57 -16.78
CA ILE A 538 7.96 21.21 -16.83
C ILE A 538 6.81 20.20 -16.72
N PRO A 539 6.89 19.02 -17.35
CA PRO A 539 5.88 17.98 -17.16
C PRO A 539 5.70 17.59 -15.68
N LEU A 540 4.49 17.21 -15.29
CA LEU A 540 4.21 16.72 -13.94
C LEU A 540 5.06 15.49 -13.58
N SER A 541 5.30 14.59 -14.55
CA SER A 541 6.20 13.44 -14.42
C SER A 541 7.64 13.86 -14.06
N THR A 542 8.19 14.84 -14.79
CA THR A 542 9.51 15.42 -14.56
C THR A 542 9.58 16.10 -13.19
N ALA A 543 8.57 16.89 -12.80
CA ALA A 543 8.52 17.51 -11.48
C ALA A 543 8.55 16.46 -10.35
N ALA A 544 7.77 15.38 -10.49
CA ALA A 544 7.73 14.30 -9.51
C ALA A 544 9.06 13.54 -9.42
N PHE A 545 9.68 13.20 -10.55
CA PHE A 545 10.97 12.51 -10.54
C PHE A 545 12.14 13.40 -10.16
N THR A 546 12.07 14.73 -10.33
CA THR A 546 13.09 15.67 -9.83
C THR A 546 13.27 15.55 -8.31
N SER A 547 12.16 15.37 -7.59
CA SER A 547 12.13 15.06 -6.14
C SER A 547 12.73 13.69 -5.79
N ALA A 548 12.88 12.79 -6.76
CA ALA A 548 13.37 11.41 -6.61
C ALA A 548 14.71 11.16 -7.35
N ARG A 549 15.52 12.21 -7.58
CA ARG A 549 16.84 12.14 -8.22
C ARG A 549 17.92 11.74 -7.20
N PHE A 550 18.26 10.46 -7.12
CA PHE A 550 19.29 9.93 -6.21
C PHE A 550 20.56 9.56 -7.00
N PRO A 551 21.64 10.39 -7.03
CA PRO A 551 22.78 10.30 -7.98
C PRO A 551 23.44 8.93 -8.19
N TRP A 552 23.27 7.98 -7.27
CA TRP A 552 23.72 6.59 -7.41
C TRP A 552 22.84 5.74 -8.34
N VAL A 553 21.57 6.11 -8.50
CA VAL A 553 20.51 5.37 -9.21
C VAL A 553 19.94 6.22 -10.35
N THR A 554 19.66 7.49 -10.11
CA THR A 554 19.16 8.49 -11.09
C THR A 554 20.05 9.73 -11.02
N PRO A 555 20.42 10.37 -12.14
CA PRO A 555 21.38 11.47 -12.12
C PRO A 555 20.79 12.69 -11.42
N ALA A 556 21.61 13.62 -10.92
CA ALA A 556 21.08 14.92 -10.46
C ALA A 556 20.47 15.69 -11.64
N ALA A 557 19.38 16.42 -11.41
CA ALA A 557 18.74 17.25 -12.41
C ALA A 557 19.42 18.61 -12.52
N THR A 558 19.73 19.02 -13.74
CA THR A 558 20.29 20.36 -14.00
C THR A 558 19.20 21.33 -14.37
N VAL A 559 19.20 22.46 -13.67
CA VAL A 559 18.23 23.53 -13.88
C VAL A 559 18.95 24.84 -14.09
N SER A 560 18.77 25.43 -15.27
CA SER A 560 19.18 26.80 -15.54
C SER A 560 18.09 27.74 -15.02
N VAL A 561 18.25 28.24 -13.79
CA VAL A 561 17.27 29.12 -13.15
C VAL A 561 17.96 30.30 -12.46
N LYS A 562 17.45 31.51 -12.69
CA LYS A 562 17.91 32.72 -11.99
C LYS A 562 17.20 32.80 -10.64
N ASN A 563 17.77 32.17 -9.61
CA ASN A 563 17.19 32.18 -8.26
C ASN A 563 18.29 32.14 -7.21
N ASP A 564 18.54 33.29 -6.60
CA ASP A 564 19.62 33.50 -5.63
C ASP A 564 19.33 32.97 -4.22
N CYS A 565 18.11 32.45 -3.97
CA CYS A 565 17.84 31.62 -2.79
C CYS A 565 18.49 30.24 -2.96
N ILE A 566 18.32 29.64 -4.15
CA ILE A 566 18.76 28.27 -4.47
C ILE A 566 20.27 28.23 -4.74
N THR A 567 20.74 29.05 -5.68
CA THR A 567 22.14 29.04 -6.12
C THR A 567 22.60 30.41 -6.60
N SER A 568 23.86 30.74 -6.33
CA SER A 568 24.53 31.90 -6.93
C SER A 568 25.11 31.60 -8.32
N HIS A 569 25.07 30.34 -8.77
CA HIS A 569 25.62 29.90 -10.05
C HIS A 569 24.56 29.97 -11.16
N PRO A 570 24.97 29.95 -12.44
CA PRO A 570 24.02 29.91 -13.57
C PRO A 570 23.10 28.68 -13.60
N GLN A 571 23.52 27.60 -12.93
CA GLN A 571 22.81 26.32 -12.89
C GLN A 571 22.72 25.80 -11.45
N ALA A 572 21.57 25.25 -11.09
CA ALA A 572 21.34 24.47 -9.88
C ALA A 572 21.40 22.97 -10.20
N ARG A 573 21.85 22.16 -9.24
CA ARG A 573 21.90 20.69 -9.37
C ARG A 573 20.96 20.09 -8.33
N LEU A 574 19.75 19.75 -8.74
CA LEU A 574 18.71 19.25 -7.84
C LEU A 574 18.82 17.73 -7.68
N VAL A 575 18.79 17.29 -6.45
CA VAL A 575 18.76 15.88 -6.03
C VAL A 575 17.55 15.62 -5.14
N ASP A 576 17.37 14.37 -4.74
CA ASP A 576 16.27 13.88 -3.94
C ASP A 576 16.05 14.76 -2.68
N GLY A 577 14.80 15.16 -2.42
CA GLY A 577 14.48 16.00 -1.25
C GLY A 577 14.87 15.33 0.08
N GLY A 578 14.93 13.99 0.09
CA GLY A 578 15.31 13.19 1.25
C GLY A 578 16.76 13.32 1.68
N TYR A 579 17.64 13.98 0.90
CA TYR A 579 18.97 14.34 1.39
C TYR A 579 18.91 15.36 2.55
N VAL A 580 17.92 16.26 2.53
CA VAL A 580 17.75 17.30 3.55
C VAL A 580 16.58 17.00 4.48
N GLU A 581 15.42 16.63 3.94
CA GLU A 581 14.21 16.40 4.73
C GLU A 581 13.34 15.37 3.99
N ASN A 582 13.28 14.14 4.52
CA ASN A 582 12.65 13.01 3.82
C ASN A 582 11.15 12.86 4.09
N SER A 583 10.59 13.55 5.10
CA SER A 583 9.19 13.36 5.51
C SER A 583 8.18 14.21 4.72
N GLY A 584 8.61 15.36 4.20
CA GLY A 584 7.75 16.40 3.64
C GLY A 584 7.10 17.31 4.70
N ILE A 585 7.28 17.02 5.99
CA ILE A 585 6.59 17.68 7.10
C ILE A 585 7.05 19.13 7.28
N GLU A 586 8.36 19.42 7.22
CA GLU A 586 8.84 20.79 7.47
C GLU A 586 8.29 21.78 6.44
N THR A 587 8.25 21.39 5.17
CA THR A 587 7.61 22.17 4.10
C THR A 587 6.09 22.32 4.33
N ALA A 588 5.43 21.28 4.84
CA ALA A 588 4.02 21.35 5.19
C ALA A 588 3.75 22.27 6.39
N LEU A 589 4.62 22.26 7.41
CA LEU A 589 4.52 23.14 8.57
C LEU A 589 4.74 24.60 8.19
N GLU A 590 5.72 24.90 7.33
CA GLU A 590 5.94 26.24 6.79
C GLU A 590 4.74 26.72 5.96
N LEU A 591 4.11 25.83 5.17
CA LEU A 591 2.87 26.15 4.48
C LEU A 591 1.78 26.50 5.49
N ILE A 592 1.55 25.63 6.47
CA ILE A 592 0.52 25.80 7.50
C ILE A 592 0.69 27.12 8.25
N GLU A 593 1.92 27.54 8.55
CA GLU A 593 2.22 28.84 9.14
C GLU A 593 1.71 29.99 8.26
N LYS A 594 2.01 29.97 6.95
CA LYS A 594 1.54 30.99 6.01
C LYS A 594 0.01 30.99 5.87
N LEU A 595 -0.63 29.81 5.88
CA LEU A 595 -2.09 29.70 5.79
C LEU A 595 -2.79 30.22 7.05
N ASN A 596 -2.19 30.00 8.24
CA ASN A 596 -2.74 30.47 9.51
C ASN A 596 -2.81 32.01 9.58
N ALA A 597 -2.06 32.75 8.77
CA ALA A 597 -2.16 34.20 8.69
C ALA A 597 -3.53 34.72 8.19
N ILE A 598 -4.36 33.84 7.62
CA ILE A 598 -5.72 34.16 7.16
C ILE A 598 -6.76 33.97 8.26
N LYS A 599 -6.41 33.29 9.36
CA LYS A 599 -7.34 33.14 10.50
C LYS A 599 -7.68 34.52 11.06
N GLY A 600 -8.97 34.75 11.28
CA GLY A 600 -9.47 36.00 11.86
C GLY A 600 -9.72 37.13 10.88
N THR A 601 -9.52 36.94 9.56
CA THR A 601 -10.02 37.91 8.57
C THR A 601 -11.55 37.87 8.50
N SER A 602 -12.19 39.01 8.26
CA SER A 602 -13.66 39.14 8.34
C SER A 602 -14.42 38.44 7.21
N ASP A 603 -13.72 38.12 6.12
CA ASP A 603 -14.28 37.58 4.87
C ASP A 603 -14.09 36.07 4.70
N ALA A 604 -13.15 35.45 5.43
CA ALA A 604 -12.88 34.02 5.35
C ALA A 604 -13.72 33.23 6.37
N PRO A 605 -14.27 32.06 6.01
CA PRO A 605 -14.94 31.19 6.97
C PRO A 605 -13.95 30.68 8.03
N LYS A 606 -14.44 30.29 9.21
CA LYS A 606 -13.61 29.62 10.22
C LYS A 606 -13.09 28.29 9.67
N PHE A 607 -11.80 28.03 9.85
CA PHE A 607 -11.16 26.80 9.39
C PHE A 607 -10.09 26.30 10.36
N ARG A 608 -9.82 25.00 10.29
CA ARG A 608 -8.74 24.33 11.04
C ARG A 608 -7.95 23.44 10.10
N ILE A 609 -6.62 23.51 10.22
CA ILE A 609 -5.72 22.74 9.37
C ILE A 609 -5.28 21.47 10.11
N TYR A 610 -5.36 20.34 9.43
CA TYR A 610 -4.94 19.02 9.88
C TYR A 610 -3.76 18.55 9.02
N LEU A 611 -2.65 18.20 9.66
CA LEU A 611 -1.46 17.65 9.01
C LEU A 611 -1.50 16.12 9.09
N LEU A 612 -1.51 15.47 7.92
CA LEU A 612 -1.49 14.02 7.80
C LEU A 612 -0.12 13.56 7.26
N SER A 613 0.61 12.75 8.01
CA SER A 613 1.94 12.27 7.62
C SER A 613 1.89 10.81 7.18
N LEU A 614 2.26 10.54 5.92
CA LEU A 614 2.35 9.17 5.37
C LEU A 614 3.81 8.73 5.40
N VAL A 615 4.18 7.93 6.42
CA VAL A 615 5.57 7.57 6.73
C VAL A 615 5.79 6.05 6.83
N SER A 616 7.06 5.63 6.72
CA SER A 616 7.51 4.29 7.07
C SER A 616 7.92 4.25 8.54
N GLY A 617 7.43 3.27 9.30
CA GLY A 617 7.77 3.10 10.72
C GLY A 617 9.16 2.52 11.00
N GLN A 618 9.99 2.29 9.97
CA GLN A 618 11.34 1.75 10.11
C GLN A 618 12.36 2.89 10.25
N PHE A 619 12.83 3.13 11.47
CA PHE A 619 13.96 4.01 11.76
C PHE A 619 15.22 3.17 11.96
N GLY A 620 16.35 3.65 11.43
CA GLY A 620 17.57 2.85 11.25
C GLY A 620 18.14 2.25 12.54
N ASP A 621 18.68 1.03 12.43
CA ASP A 621 19.31 0.28 13.51
C ASP A 621 20.73 0.78 13.84
N HIS A 622 21.11 0.70 15.11
CA HIS A 622 22.39 1.14 15.68
C HIS A 622 23.46 0.03 15.69
N GLY A 623 23.49 -0.84 14.67
CA GLY A 623 24.42 -1.98 14.61
C GLY A 623 25.80 -1.67 14.02
N SER A 624 26.85 -2.34 14.54
CA SER A 624 28.22 -2.32 14.00
C SER A 624 28.34 -3.08 12.66
N PHE A 625 29.24 -2.68 11.78
CA PHE A 625 29.34 -3.20 10.41
C PHE A 625 30.79 -3.38 9.94
N MET A 626 30.98 -4.18 8.88
CA MET A 626 32.26 -4.41 8.22
C MET A 626 32.71 -3.16 7.44
N PHE A 627 34.02 -2.92 7.36
CA PHE A 627 34.66 -1.76 6.71
C PHE A 627 34.65 -0.41 7.46
N GLY A 628 34.09 -0.35 8.69
CA GLY A 628 34.30 0.71 9.69
C GLY A 628 34.43 2.13 9.12
N GLU A 629 35.51 2.83 9.51
CA GLU A 629 35.86 4.22 9.15
C GLU A 629 35.74 4.57 7.65
N LEU A 630 35.95 3.61 6.74
CA LEU A 630 35.87 3.87 5.29
C LEU A 630 34.43 4.11 4.83
N MET A 631 33.46 3.52 5.52
CA MET A 631 32.04 3.59 5.16
C MET A 631 31.22 4.44 6.14
N GLU A 632 31.77 4.84 7.30
CA GLU A 632 31.09 5.71 8.27
C GLU A 632 30.59 7.04 7.67
N PRO A 633 31.32 7.78 6.80
CA PRO A 633 30.80 9.03 6.23
C PRO A 633 29.57 8.82 5.35
N VAL A 634 29.58 7.77 4.53
CA VAL A 634 28.44 7.41 3.66
C VAL A 634 27.27 6.94 4.52
N ARG A 635 27.53 6.14 5.56
CA ARG A 635 26.50 5.69 6.50
C ARG A 635 25.88 6.88 7.23
N ALA A 636 26.68 7.78 7.80
CA ALA A 636 26.19 8.96 8.50
C ALA A 636 25.30 9.82 7.60
N LEU A 637 25.69 10.02 6.33
CA LEU A 637 24.88 10.72 5.33
C LEU A 637 23.52 10.02 5.11
N LEU A 638 23.53 8.71 4.88
CA LEU A 638 22.30 7.92 4.64
C LEU A 638 21.42 7.75 5.89
N SER A 639 22.01 7.68 7.09
CA SER A 639 21.29 7.60 8.36
C SER A 639 20.69 8.95 8.76
N THR A 640 21.36 10.06 8.44
CA THR A 640 20.82 11.41 8.69
C THR A 640 19.48 11.60 7.98
N ARG A 641 19.35 11.07 6.75
CA ARG A 641 18.09 11.08 5.98
C ARG A 641 16.91 10.49 6.78
N THR A 642 17.09 9.33 7.42
CA THR A 642 16.01 8.70 8.20
C THR A 642 15.83 9.34 9.58
N SER A 643 16.90 9.78 10.23
CA SER A 643 16.83 10.47 11.52
C SER A 643 16.13 11.83 11.44
N ARG A 644 16.27 12.57 10.33
CA ARG A 644 15.58 13.86 10.17
C ARG A 644 14.06 13.72 10.06
N THR A 645 13.56 12.64 9.48
CA THR A 645 12.12 12.33 9.51
C THR A 645 11.61 12.21 10.96
N TYR A 646 12.37 11.58 11.85
CA TYR A 646 12.01 11.47 13.27
C TYR A 646 11.97 12.84 13.96
N VAL A 647 12.92 13.72 13.66
CA VAL A 647 12.92 15.11 14.17
C VAL A 647 11.68 15.87 13.70
N ALA A 648 11.35 15.80 12.41
CA ALA A 648 10.18 16.48 11.85
C ALA A 648 8.85 15.95 12.43
N LEU A 649 8.73 14.63 12.63
CA LEU A 649 7.58 14.02 13.30
C LEU A 649 7.40 14.52 14.75
N ASN A 650 8.49 14.62 15.50
CA ASN A 650 8.47 15.17 16.85
C ASN A 650 8.12 16.67 16.85
N HIS A 651 8.62 17.42 15.87
CA HIS A 651 8.31 18.83 15.71
C HIS A 651 6.80 19.04 15.47
N ALA A 652 6.21 18.30 14.52
CA ALA A 652 4.76 18.33 14.27
C ALA A 652 3.94 17.93 15.50
N THR A 653 4.33 16.87 16.20
CA THR A 653 3.69 16.44 17.45
C THR A 653 3.77 17.52 18.53
N SER A 654 4.88 18.25 18.61
CA SER A 654 5.06 19.33 19.59
C SER A 654 4.18 20.54 19.30
N ILE A 655 3.95 20.86 18.02
CA ILE A 655 3.05 21.94 17.59
C ILE A 655 1.61 21.57 17.91
N ASP A 656 1.21 20.34 17.59
CA ASP A 656 -0.12 19.82 17.84
C ASP A 656 -0.53 19.83 19.33
N ARG A 657 0.44 19.57 20.22
CA ARG A 657 0.21 19.58 21.68
C ARG A 657 0.14 20.98 22.29
N ARG A 658 0.39 22.06 21.53
CA ARG A 658 0.33 23.42 22.10
C ARG A 658 -1.13 23.79 22.43
N PRO A 659 -1.40 24.35 23.63
CA PRO A 659 -2.74 24.78 23.98
C PRO A 659 -3.18 25.94 23.08
N ASP A 660 -4.36 25.79 22.48
CA ASP A 660 -4.98 26.77 21.59
C ASP A 660 -5.55 27.91 22.46
N ALA A 661 -5.04 29.14 22.31
CA ALA A 661 -5.36 30.27 23.20
C ALA A 661 -6.84 30.71 23.16
N GLU A 662 -7.58 30.31 22.13
CA GLU A 662 -8.98 30.70 21.89
C GLU A 662 -10.02 29.73 22.47
N VAL A 663 -9.61 28.74 23.27
CA VAL A 663 -10.47 27.58 23.57
C VAL A 663 -10.63 27.37 25.06
N THR A 664 -11.89 27.38 25.52
CA THR A 664 -12.25 26.90 26.85
C THR A 664 -11.99 25.39 26.96
N PRO A 665 -11.47 24.86 28.09
CA PRO A 665 -11.14 23.44 28.29
C PRO A 665 -12.29 22.43 28.05
N SER A 666 -13.51 22.91 27.83
CA SER A 666 -14.74 22.12 27.67
C SER A 666 -15.00 21.59 26.25
N VAL A 667 -14.29 22.05 25.21
CA VAL A 667 -14.54 21.63 23.82
C VAL A 667 -13.62 20.46 23.44
N GLN A 668 -14.19 19.26 23.28
CA GLN A 668 -13.47 18.08 22.80
C GLN A 668 -13.09 18.23 21.32
N ARG A 669 -11.83 17.92 20.97
CA ARG A 669 -11.31 18.05 19.61
C ARG A 669 -10.32 16.94 19.30
N PHE A 670 -10.25 16.56 18.03
CA PHE A 670 -9.17 15.69 17.58
C PHE A 670 -7.84 16.45 17.48
N PRO A 671 -6.71 15.75 17.71
CA PRO A 671 -5.39 16.24 17.33
C PRO A 671 -5.36 16.70 15.87
N THR A 672 -4.73 17.83 15.61
CA THR A 672 -4.47 18.35 14.26
C THR A 672 -3.41 17.56 13.51
N PHE A 673 -2.54 16.85 14.22
CA PHE A 673 -1.55 15.95 13.61
C PHE A 673 -2.05 14.50 13.61
N GLY A 674 -1.83 13.79 12.50
CA GLY A 674 -2.06 12.35 12.37
C GLY A 674 -1.01 11.72 11.47
N ARG A 675 -0.71 10.44 11.66
CA ARG A 675 0.26 9.72 10.81
C ARG A 675 -0.17 8.30 10.49
N THR A 676 0.35 7.76 9.40
CA THR A 676 0.31 6.34 9.06
C THR A 676 1.72 5.77 9.10
N ASP A 677 1.86 4.56 9.63
CA ASP A 677 3.15 3.87 9.76
C ASP A 677 3.12 2.55 8.98
N ILE A 678 3.91 2.44 7.91
CA ILE A 678 4.14 1.15 7.24
C ILE A 678 5.36 0.45 7.84
N THR A 679 5.20 -0.82 8.23
CA THR A 679 6.29 -1.65 8.76
C THR A 679 6.56 -2.87 7.86
N GLY A 680 7.81 -3.02 7.42
CA GLY A 680 8.28 -4.23 6.75
C GLY A 680 8.60 -5.33 7.77
N LEU A 681 7.58 -5.94 8.37
CA LEU A 681 7.77 -6.92 9.46
C LEU A 681 8.54 -8.18 9.03
N PHE A 682 8.34 -8.61 7.78
CA PHE A 682 8.91 -9.86 7.24
C PHE A 682 10.23 -9.66 6.50
N TYR A 683 10.46 -8.46 5.96
CA TYR A 683 11.66 -8.02 5.26
C TYR A 683 11.64 -6.50 5.06
N SER A 684 12.82 -5.91 4.84
CA SER A 684 12.95 -4.48 4.52
C SER A 684 12.30 -4.16 3.17
N LEU A 685 11.54 -3.07 3.10
CA LEU A 685 10.91 -2.62 1.87
C LEU A 685 11.97 -1.97 0.94
N PRO A 686 12.06 -2.39 -0.33
CA PRO A 686 13.13 -1.96 -1.22
C PRO A 686 12.94 -0.50 -1.68
N LEU A 687 14.03 0.27 -1.69
CA LEU A 687 14.06 1.68 -2.13
C LEU A 687 14.08 1.88 -3.66
N GLY A 688 13.97 0.83 -4.47
CA GLY A 688 14.04 0.97 -5.94
C GLY A 688 12.68 1.19 -6.59
N TRP A 689 12.50 0.62 -7.79
CA TRP A 689 11.45 1.03 -8.75
C TRP A 689 10.60 -0.13 -9.29
N THR A 690 10.59 -1.28 -8.62
CA THR A 690 9.62 -2.36 -8.91
C THR A 690 9.38 -3.19 -7.66
N LEU A 691 8.17 -3.70 -7.48
CA LEU A 691 7.73 -4.52 -6.34
C LEU A 691 7.11 -5.84 -6.81
N SER A 692 7.14 -6.86 -5.97
CA SER A 692 6.30 -8.05 -6.12
C SER A 692 4.86 -7.77 -5.73
N GLN A 693 3.91 -8.58 -6.22
CA GLN A 693 2.51 -8.45 -5.85
C GLN A 693 2.32 -8.62 -4.34
N LYS A 694 3.12 -9.49 -3.70
CA LYS A 694 3.10 -9.71 -2.25
C LYS A 694 3.56 -8.47 -1.47
N THR A 695 4.61 -7.79 -1.91
CA THR A 695 5.06 -6.54 -1.29
C THR A 695 4.00 -5.44 -1.43
N GLU A 696 3.36 -5.36 -2.60
CA GLU A 696 2.23 -4.44 -2.81
C GLU A 696 1.04 -4.74 -1.88
N ASP A 697 0.71 -6.02 -1.70
CA ASP A 697 -0.39 -6.43 -0.82
C ASP A 697 -0.09 -6.09 0.65
N ILE A 698 1.17 -6.23 1.10
CA ILE A 698 1.62 -5.76 2.43
C ILE A 698 1.31 -4.26 2.60
N ILE A 699 1.72 -3.44 1.64
CA ILE A 699 1.48 -1.98 1.68
C ILE A 699 -0.02 -1.67 1.65
N SER A 700 -0.78 -2.39 0.82
CA SER A 700 -2.23 -2.23 0.69
C SER A 700 -2.97 -2.53 1.99
N LEU A 701 -2.55 -3.58 2.71
CA LEU A 701 -3.12 -3.95 4.01
C LEU A 701 -2.79 -2.91 5.09
N SER A 702 -1.61 -2.28 5.02
CA SER A 702 -1.22 -1.20 5.93
C SER A 702 -1.88 0.15 5.61
N SER A 703 -2.47 0.33 4.41
CA SER A 703 -3.10 1.59 3.96
C SER A 703 -4.47 1.88 4.60
N GLY A 704 -4.88 1.11 5.61
CA GLY A 704 -6.05 1.35 6.45
C GLY A 704 -7.27 0.51 6.10
N ARG A 705 -7.82 -0.14 7.12
CA ARG A 705 -9.06 -0.91 7.19
C ARG A 705 -9.91 -0.29 8.31
N PHE A 706 -10.64 0.79 8.01
CA PHE A 706 -11.38 1.56 9.01
C PHE A 706 -12.28 0.71 9.94
N TRP A 707 -12.75 -0.46 9.47
CA TRP A 707 -13.55 -1.39 10.25
C TRP A 707 -12.80 -2.12 11.38
N ASP A 708 -11.47 -2.11 11.38
CA ASP A 708 -10.61 -2.64 12.46
C ASP A 708 -10.12 -1.55 13.43
N CYS A 709 -10.65 -0.32 13.32
CA CYS A 709 -10.32 0.75 14.27
C CYS A 709 -10.85 0.43 15.67
N VAL A 710 -9.96 0.49 16.66
CA VAL A 710 -10.31 0.47 18.09
C VAL A 710 -9.71 1.73 18.73
N PRO A 711 -10.49 2.83 18.82
CA PRO A 711 -9.95 4.15 19.15
C PRO A 711 -9.58 4.32 20.62
N LYS A 712 -8.46 4.99 20.88
CA LYS A 712 -8.08 5.60 22.17
C LYS A 712 -8.82 6.94 22.41
N ASP A 713 -8.51 7.63 23.51
CA ASP A 713 -9.05 8.97 23.82
C ASP A 713 -8.75 10.02 22.75
N ASP A 714 -7.64 9.89 22.04
CA ASP A 714 -7.22 10.75 20.93
C ASP A 714 -7.64 10.22 19.55
N PHE A 715 -8.40 9.12 19.52
CA PHE A 715 -8.76 8.35 18.33
C PHE A 715 -7.57 7.72 17.59
N ASP A 716 -6.42 7.54 18.27
CA ASP A 716 -5.36 6.68 17.74
C ASP A 716 -5.71 5.20 17.95
N GLN A 717 -5.13 4.35 17.10
CA GLN A 717 -5.30 2.90 17.21
C GLN A 717 -4.76 2.39 18.55
N SER A 718 -5.61 1.69 19.31
CA SER A 718 -5.25 1.10 20.59
C SER A 718 -4.43 -0.18 20.45
N ARG A 719 -4.58 -0.91 19.34
CA ARG A 719 -3.93 -2.20 19.10
C ARG A 719 -2.63 -2.06 18.31
N GLU A 720 -1.53 -2.54 18.89
CA GLU A 720 -0.20 -2.55 18.23
C GLU A 720 -0.12 -3.50 17.02
N ARG A 721 -1.05 -4.46 16.91
CA ARG A 721 -1.09 -5.45 15.82
C ARG A 721 -1.97 -5.06 14.63
N GLN A 722 -2.46 -3.82 14.61
CA GLN A 722 -3.29 -3.27 13.54
C GLN A 722 -2.63 -2.01 12.98
N SER A 723 -3.11 -1.54 11.83
CA SER A 723 -2.59 -0.31 11.25
C SER A 723 -3.15 0.89 12.01
N ASN A 724 -2.30 1.88 12.29
CA ASN A 724 -2.79 3.18 12.77
C ASN A 724 -3.61 3.92 11.71
N ALA A 725 -3.44 3.59 10.43
CA ALA A 725 -4.25 4.12 9.35
C ALA A 725 -5.74 3.78 9.51
N ASP A 726 -6.09 2.67 10.19
CA ASP A 726 -7.47 2.23 10.40
C ASP A 726 -8.27 3.32 11.14
N CYS A 727 -7.77 3.80 12.27
CA CYS A 727 -8.45 4.85 13.04
C CYS A 727 -8.27 6.24 12.45
N LEU A 728 -7.20 6.48 11.69
CA LEU A 728 -7.06 7.74 10.96
C LEU A 728 -8.18 7.93 9.92
N GLN A 729 -8.58 6.87 9.22
CA GLN A 729 -9.72 6.90 8.29
C GLN A 729 -11.03 7.28 9.01
N VAL A 730 -11.28 6.70 10.20
CA VAL A 730 -12.46 7.01 11.03
C VAL A 730 -12.44 8.45 11.55
N LYS A 731 -11.27 8.96 11.95
CA LYS A 731 -11.08 10.36 12.35
C LYS A 731 -11.39 11.32 11.21
N LEU A 732 -10.90 11.05 10.00
CA LEU A 732 -11.18 11.86 8.81
C LEU A 732 -12.67 11.84 8.47
N PHE A 733 -13.34 10.69 8.61
CA PHE A 733 -14.79 10.61 8.48
C PHE A 733 -15.53 11.57 9.43
N HIS A 734 -15.21 11.55 10.73
CA HIS A 734 -15.90 12.40 11.70
C HIS A 734 -15.67 13.89 11.46
N LEU A 735 -14.48 14.27 10.98
CA LEU A 735 -14.16 15.65 10.59
C LEU A 735 -14.99 16.10 9.38
N LEU A 736 -15.02 15.28 8.32
CA LEU A 736 -15.76 15.58 7.09
C LEU A 736 -17.28 15.55 7.30
N ASN A 737 -17.77 14.67 8.16
CA ASN A 737 -19.20 14.53 8.42
C ASN A 737 -19.73 15.56 9.42
N GLY A 738 -18.86 16.21 10.22
CA GLY A 738 -19.26 17.12 11.29
C GLY A 738 -19.76 16.41 12.55
N SER A 739 -19.33 15.16 12.78
CA SER A 739 -19.80 14.31 13.88
C SER A 739 -18.76 14.14 15.01
N VAL A 740 -17.82 15.09 15.15
CA VAL A 740 -16.72 15.03 16.14
C VAL A 740 -17.26 14.92 17.57
N ALA A 741 -18.15 15.83 17.98
CA ALA A 741 -18.71 15.83 19.35
C ALA A 741 -19.44 14.52 19.65
N THR A 742 -20.29 14.07 18.72
CA THR A 742 -21.03 12.82 18.81
C THR A 742 -20.10 11.60 18.89
N ALA A 743 -18.96 11.64 18.19
CA ALA A 743 -17.96 10.58 18.24
C ALA A 743 -17.32 10.46 19.63
N PHE A 744 -16.95 11.58 20.24
CA PHE A 744 -16.40 11.57 21.60
C PHE A 744 -17.44 11.24 22.66
N GLU A 745 -18.70 11.69 22.50
CA GLU A 745 -19.82 11.26 23.34
C GLU A 745 -20.01 9.74 23.23
N THR A 746 -20.05 9.19 22.02
CA THR A 746 -20.16 7.76 21.78
C THR A 746 -18.99 6.98 22.40
N LEU A 747 -17.76 7.49 22.25
CA LEU A 747 -16.57 6.88 22.87
C LEU A 747 -16.65 6.94 24.40
N LYS A 748 -17.10 8.07 24.95
CA LYS A 748 -17.30 8.25 26.39
C LYS A 748 -18.36 7.29 26.91
N ASP A 749 -19.48 7.15 26.23
CA ASP A 749 -20.57 6.25 26.61
C ASP A 749 -20.12 4.79 26.52
N ALA A 750 -19.38 4.42 25.47
CA ALA A 750 -18.76 3.10 25.36
C ALA A 750 -17.77 2.83 26.51
N LYS A 751 -16.99 3.84 26.94
CA LYS A 751 -16.08 3.73 28.08
C LYS A 751 -16.80 3.73 29.42
N LEU A 752 -17.87 4.51 29.58
CA LEU A 752 -18.69 4.54 30.80
C LEU A 752 -19.40 3.22 30.99
N ALA A 753 -19.93 2.66 29.90
CA ALA A 753 -20.34 1.28 29.87
C ALA A 753 -19.15 0.45 30.38
N GLN A 754 -18.02 0.42 29.67
CA GLN A 754 -16.88 -0.45 30.04
C GLN A 754 -16.45 -0.33 31.51
N ALA A 755 -16.44 0.88 32.05
CA ALA A 755 -16.10 1.18 33.43
C ALA A 755 -17.16 0.71 34.44
N ALA A 756 -18.46 0.87 34.13
CA ALA A 756 -19.57 0.48 35.02
C ALA A 756 -19.53 -1.00 35.40
N TYR A 757 -18.91 -1.82 34.56
CA TYR A 757 -18.74 -3.26 34.78
C TYR A 757 -17.28 -3.70 34.68
N ALA A 758 -16.30 -2.77 34.68
CA ALA A 758 -14.88 -3.09 34.68
C ALA A 758 -14.47 -3.84 35.95
N ASP A 759 -15.02 -3.44 37.10
CA ASP A 759 -14.79 -4.11 38.38
C ASP A 759 -15.36 -5.54 38.40
N GLU A 760 -16.51 -5.77 37.77
CA GLU A 760 -17.05 -7.12 37.59
C GLU A 760 -16.19 -7.92 36.62
N LEU A 761 -15.90 -7.40 35.42
CA LEU A 761 -15.03 -8.02 34.41
C LEU A 761 -13.60 -8.30 34.92
N ALA A 762 -13.08 -7.50 35.85
CA ALA A 762 -11.73 -7.64 36.42
C ALA A 762 -11.69 -8.59 37.62
N LYS A 763 -12.78 -8.71 38.38
CA LYS A 763 -12.93 -9.69 39.48
C LYS A 763 -13.38 -11.07 38.97
N GLU A 764 -13.76 -11.15 37.70
CA GLU A 764 -14.26 -12.37 37.07
C GLU A 764 -13.20 -13.47 36.99
N TYR A 765 -13.55 -14.63 37.55
CA TYR A 765 -12.82 -15.88 37.35
C TYR A 765 -12.78 -16.19 35.85
N GLN A 766 -11.59 -16.25 35.26
CA GLN A 766 -11.41 -16.73 33.89
C GLN A 766 -11.18 -18.24 33.93
N PRO A 767 -12.22 -19.07 33.70
CA PRO A 767 -12.04 -20.51 33.63
C PRO A 767 -11.04 -20.88 32.53
N THR A 768 -10.34 -22.00 32.72
CA THR A 768 -9.49 -22.56 31.68
C THR A 768 -10.31 -22.75 30.41
N ALA A 769 -9.83 -22.20 29.29
CA ALA A 769 -10.55 -22.29 28.02
C ALA A 769 -10.82 -23.75 27.64
N LYS A 770 -12.09 -24.09 27.46
CA LYS A 770 -12.54 -25.41 27.00
C LYS A 770 -12.12 -25.64 25.55
N ILE A 771 -12.15 -24.58 24.75
CA ILE A 771 -11.74 -24.58 23.34
C ILE A 771 -10.80 -23.40 23.12
N LYS A 772 -9.67 -23.66 22.48
CA LYS A 772 -8.75 -22.58 22.09
C LYS A 772 -9.39 -21.77 20.96
N PRO A 773 -9.52 -20.43 21.08
CA PRO A 773 -10.19 -19.62 20.06
C PRO A 773 -9.51 -19.64 18.70
N GLN A 774 -8.17 -19.57 18.65
CA GLN A 774 -7.44 -19.39 17.38
C GLN A 774 -7.62 -20.56 16.39
N PRO A 775 -7.50 -21.84 16.79
CA PRO A 775 -7.78 -22.97 15.89
C PRO A 775 -9.21 -22.97 15.35
N LEU A 776 -10.21 -22.69 16.19
CA LEU A 776 -11.60 -22.62 15.77
C LEU A 776 -11.83 -21.51 14.74
N LEU A 777 -11.31 -20.32 15.02
CA LEU A 777 -11.41 -19.15 14.15
C LEU A 777 -10.70 -19.37 12.81
N ALA A 778 -9.52 -19.99 12.82
CA ALA A 778 -8.78 -20.33 11.61
C ALA A 778 -9.55 -21.34 10.74
N CYS A 779 -10.15 -22.36 11.36
CA CYS A 779 -11.00 -23.32 10.66
C CYS A 779 -12.26 -22.66 10.06
N TYR A 780 -12.90 -21.75 10.81
CA TYR A 780 -14.05 -21.00 10.30
C TYR A 780 -13.68 -20.13 9.10
N GLU A 781 -12.56 -19.41 9.18
CA GLU A 781 -12.08 -18.57 8.09
C GLU A 781 -11.82 -19.39 6.82
N SER A 782 -11.11 -20.52 6.93
CA SER A 782 -10.78 -21.35 5.76
C SER A 782 -12.02 -22.02 5.16
N ASN A 783 -12.88 -22.60 6.00
CA ASN A 783 -13.96 -23.48 5.54
C ASN A 783 -15.24 -22.73 5.17
N TRP A 784 -15.34 -21.44 5.54
CA TRP A 784 -16.54 -20.64 5.25
C TRP A 784 -16.22 -19.36 4.51
N LEU A 785 -15.40 -18.48 5.09
CA LEU A 785 -15.17 -17.15 4.51
C LEU A 785 -14.42 -17.23 3.18
N GLN A 786 -13.36 -18.04 3.11
CA GLN A 786 -12.57 -18.22 1.89
C GLN A 786 -13.34 -18.98 0.81
N GLN A 787 -14.08 -20.03 1.18
CA GLN A 787 -14.89 -20.79 0.23
C GLN A 787 -16.00 -19.92 -0.38
N ARG A 788 -16.78 -19.22 0.46
CA ARG A 788 -17.83 -18.32 -0.02
C ARG A 788 -17.27 -17.20 -0.89
N GLY A 789 -16.16 -16.58 -0.48
CA GLY A 789 -15.50 -15.55 -1.28
C GLY A 789 -15.09 -16.05 -2.66
N TYR A 790 -14.63 -17.30 -2.74
CA TYR A 790 -14.26 -17.92 -4.01
C TYR A 790 -15.48 -18.22 -4.88
N GLU A 791 -16.58 -18.72 -4.31
CA GLU A 791 -17.84 -18.94 -5.02
C GLU A 791 -18.41 -17.63 -5.59
N GLU A 792 -18.39 -16.55 -4.79
CA GLU A 792 -18.79 -15.20 -5.23
C GLU A 792 -17.90 -14.70 -6.37
N TYR A 793 -16.59 -14.93 -6.29
CA TYR A 793 -15.65 -14.61 -7.36
C TYR A 793 -15.95 -15.39 -8.65
N GLN A 794 -16.18 -16.70 -8.55
CA GLN A 794 -16.54 -17.53 -9.71
C GLN A 794 -17.82 -17.03 -10.39
N GLN A 795 -18.79 -16.59 -9.60
CA GLN A 795 -20.00 -15.98 -10.13
C GLN A 795 -19.70 -14.66 -10.86
N LYS A 796 -18.86 -13.78 -10.29
CA LYS A 796 -18.40 -12.54 -10.94
C LYS A 796 -17.69 -12.82 -12.27
N VAL A 797 -16.86 -13.88 -12.33
CA VAL A 797 -16.19 -14.32 -13.57
C VAL A 797 -17.19 -14.82 -14.61
N ALA A 798 -18.14 -15.67 -14.22
CA ALA A 798 -19.19 -16.16 -15.13
C ALA A 798 -20.06 -15.01 -15.69
N ASP A 799 -20.40 -14.03 -14.85
CA ASP A 799 -21.13 -12.82 -15.26
C ASP A 799 -20.32 -11.99 -16.25
N TYR A 800 -19.00 -11.82 -16.00
CA TYR A 800 -18.09 -11.14 -16.92
C TYR A 800 -17.98 -11.86 -18.27
N GLU A 801 -17.80 -13.18 -18.29
CA GLU A 801 -17.73 -13.98 -19.52
C GLU A 801 -19.04 -13.86 -20.32
N HIS A 802 -20.18 -13.91 -19.64
CA HIS A 802 -21.48 -13.73 -20.26
C HIS A 802 -21.63 -12.32 -20.85
N GLN A 803 -21.19 -11.26 -20.15
CA GLN A 803 -21.18 -9.89 -20.68
C GLN A 803 -20.23 -9.73 -21.88
N LEU A 804 -19.03 -10.31 -21.82
CA LEU A 804 -18.03 -10.29 -22.90
C LEU A 804 -18.59 -10.96 -24.16
N SER A 805 -19.28 -12.10 -24.02
CA SER A 805 -19.91 -12.81 -25.14
C SER A 805 -20.99 -11.99 -25.86
N LYS A 806 -21.65 -11.07 -25.14
CA LYS A 806 -22.65 -10.15 -25.70
C LYS A 806 -22.02 -8.92 -26.36
N SER A 807 -20.94 -8.39 -25.79
CA SER A 807 -20.17 -7.28 -26.37
C SER A 807 -19.55 -7.64 -27.73
N GLY A 808 -19.14 -8.90 -27.94
CA GLY A 808 -18.69 -9.37 -29.26
C GLY A 808 -19.75 -9.32 -30.39
N LYS A 809 -21.03 -9.07 -30.07
CA LYS A 809 -22.16 -9.06 -31.03
C LYS A 809 -22.83 -7.70 -31.22
N GLY A 810 -22.44 -6.65 -30.48
CA GLY A 810 -23.00 -5.31 -30.57
C GLY A 810 -21.98 -4.26 -30.17
N GLN A 811 -22.13 -3.01 -30.65
CA GLN A 811 -21.20 -1.88 -30.42
C GLN A 811 -21.03 -1.42 -28.95
N SER A 812 -21.27 -2.29 -27.95
CA SER A 812 -21.01 -1.99 -26.55
C SER A 812 -19.53 -2.28 -26.20
N PRO A 813 -18.86 -1.38 -25.48
CA PRO A 813 -17.48 -1.60 -25.04
C PRO A 813 -17.35 -2.88 -24.20
N ALA A 814 -16.21 -3.57 -24.33
CA ALA A 814 -15.93 -4.76 -23.55
C ALA A 814 -15.95 -4.43 -22.04
N PRO A 815 -16.53 -5.31 -21.20
CA PRO A 815 -16.50 -5.11 -19.75
C PRO A 815 -15.04 -5.09 -19.25
N PRO A 816 -14.72 -4.35 -18.18
CA PRO A 816 -13.39 -4.37 -17.58
C PRO A 816 -13.08 -5.79 -17.05
N PRO A 817 -11.82 -6.26 -17.18
CA PRO A 817 -11.44 -7.60 -16.73
C PRO A 817 -11.62 -7.75 -15.22
N VAL A 818 -12.08 -8.93 -14.79
CA VAL A 818 -12.21 -9.25 -13.37
C VAL A 818 -10.80 -9.41 -12.77
N PRO A 819 -10.45 -8.71 -11.67
CA PRO A 819 -9.14 -8.89 -11.02
C PRO A 819 -9.01 -10.30 -10.44
N PRO A 820 -7.80 -10.85 -10.27
CA PRO A 820 -7.62 -12.18 -9.70
C PRO A 820 -8.22 -12.30 -8.29
N TYR A 821 -8.74 -13.48 -7.96
CA TYR A 821 -9.30 -13.75 -6.64
C TYR A 821 -8.29 -13.49 -5.53
N ARG A 822 -8.72 -12.76 -4.50
CA ARG A 822 -7.98 -12.58 -3.25
C ARG A 822 -8.75 -13.27 -2.14
N LYS A 823 -8.06 -14.05 -1.32
CA LYS A 823 -8.67 -14.76 -0.19
C LYS A 823 -9.32 -13.77 0.76
N SER A 824 -10.57 -14.04 1.13
CA SER A 824 -11.27 -13.32 2.19
C SER A 824 -10.73 -13.73 3.56
N TYR A 825 -10.45 -12.75 4.41
CA TYR A 825 -9.98 -12.99 5.79
C TYR A 825 -10.97 -12.44 6.80
N MET A 826 -11.04 -13.08 7.96
CA MET A 826 -11.85 -12.59 9.07
C MET A 826 -11.24 -11.29 9.60
N ALA A 827 -12.05 -10.25 9.73
CA ALA A 827 -11.64 -8.99 10.35
C ALA A 827 -11.44 -9.15 11.85
N TYR A 828 -10.69 -8.23 12.46
CA TYR A 828 -10.37 -8.30 13.88
C TYR A 828 -11.59 -8.18 14.76
N TYR A 829 -12.46 -7.21 14.47
CA TYR A 829 -13.68 -7.00 15.24
C TYR A 829 -14.62 -8.22 15.20
N GLN A 830 -14.67 -8.96 14.08
CA GLN A 830 -15.43 -10.21 13.98
C GLN A 830 -14.82 -11.28 14.90
N ALA A 831 -13.48 -11.43 14.87
CA ALA A 831 -12.78 -12.41 15.69
C ALA A 831 -12.98 -12.14 17.19
N GLU A 832 -12.98 -10.87 17.62
CA GLU A 832 -13.24 -10.50 19.02
C GLU A 832 -14.65 -10.89 19.48
N ARG A 833 -15.67 -10.77 18.61
CA ARG A 833 -17.05 -11.20 18.93
C ARG A 833 -17.14 -12.70 19.20
N VAL A 834 -16.48 -13.51 18.38
CA VAL A 834 -16.42 -14.96 18.59
C VAL A 834 -15.60 -15.31 19.83
N LYS A 835 -14.47 -14.64 20.09
CA LYS A 835 -13.69 -14.83 21.32
C LYS A 835 -14.54 -14.54 22.56
N ALA A 836 -15.37 -13.49 22.53
CA ALA A 836 -16.28 -13.17 23.63
C ALA A 836 -17.34 -14.26 23.85
N LEU A 837 -17.92 -14.83 22.78
CA LEU A 837 -18.85 -15.97 22.90
C LEU A 837 -18.17 -17.21 23.50
N LEU A 838 -16.92 -17.49 23.12
CA LEU A 838 -16.15 -18.60 23.68
C LEU A 838 -15.82 -18.39 25.17
N GLN A 839 -15.52 -17.15 25.56
CA GLN A 839 -15.31 -16.81 26.98
C GLN A 839 -16.57 -17.11 27.81
N GLU A 840 -17.77 -16.82 27.29
CA GLU A 840 -19.03 -17.17 27.95
C GLU A 840 -19.31 -18.68 27.94
N TRP A 841 -18.92 -19.38 26.87
CA TRP A 841 -18.96 -20.84 26.83
C TRP A 841 -18.08 -21.50 27.89
N ASP A 842 -16.92 -20.94 28.16
CA ASP A 842 -15.99 -21.47 29.17
C ASP A 842 -16.58 -21.37 30.59
N ARG A 843 -17.52 -20.44 30.83
CA ARG A 843 -18.17 -20.20 32.13
C ARG A 843 -19.35 -21.12 32.43
N VAL A 844 -20.12 -21.51 31.42
CA VAL A 844 -21.28 -22.40 31.65
C VAL A 844 -20.80 -23.81 31.99
N GLU A 845 -21.55 -24.62 32.73
CA GLU A 845 -21.13 -26.02 32.99
C GLU A 845 -21.24 -26.92 31.75
N GLU A 846 -21.95 -26.46 30.72
CA GLU A 846 -22.23 -27.21 29.51
C GLU A 846 -20.97 -27.53 28.70
N THR A 847 -20.91 -28.74 28.12
CA THR A 847 -19.77 -29.22 27.33
C THR A 847 -20.15 -29.89 26.01
N ASP A 848 -21.43 -30.09 25.71
CA ASP A 848 -21.86 -30.68 24.44
C ASP A 848 -21.49 -29.76 23.26
N PRO A 849 -20.58 -30.17 22.36
CA PRO A 849 -20.14 -29.34 21.24
C PRO A 849 -21.28 -29.02 20.26
N ARG A 850 -22.38 -29.81 20.22
CA ARG A 850 -23.55 -29.50 19.39
C ARG A 850 -24.26 -28.22 19.81
N ILE A 851 -24.24 -27.91 21.11
CA ILE A 851 -24.89 -26.71 21.64
C ILE A 851 -24.07 -25.48 21.24
N LEU A 852 -22.76 -25.53 21.46
CA LEU A 852 -21.86 -24.44 21.03
C LEU A 852 -21.90 -24.25 19.51
N ALA A 853 -21.89 -25.34 18.75
CA ALA A 853 -21.98 -25.28 17.29
C ALA A 853 -23.26 -24.57 16.81
N TYR A 854 -24.40 -24.85 17.43
CA TYR A 854 -25.65 -24.15 17.14
C TYR A 854 -25.59 -22.67 17.53
N ILE A 855 -25.07 -22.35 18.72
CA ILE A 855 -24.92 -20.97 19.18
C ILE A 855 -24.08 -20.16 18.18
N LEU A 856 -22.90 -20.68 17.81
CA LEU A 856 -22.02 -20.02 16.84
C LEU A 856 -22.66 -19.96 15.45
N GLY A 857 -23.34 -21.02 15.00
CA GLY A 857 -24.02 -21.07 13.71
C GLY A 857 -25.19 -20.10 13.59
N SER A 858 -26.03 -20.03 14.63
CA SER A 858 -27.16 -19.10 14.74
C SER A 858 -26.66 -17.67 14.82
N VAL A 859 -25.74 -17.36 15.75
CA VAL A 859 -25.21 -16.01 15.90
C VAL A 859 -24.47 -15.58 14.64
N SER A 860 -23.68 -16.45 14.02
CA SER A 860 -23.07 -16.18 12.72
C SER A 860 -24.14 -15.77 11.71
N TYR A 861 -25.25 -16.51 11.58
CA TYR A 861 -26.33 -16.14 10.67
C TYR A 861 -26.98 -14.80 11.03
N ASP A 862 -27.39 -14.66 12.29
CA ASP A 862 -28.15 -13.53 12.81
C ASP A 862 -27.32 -12.25 12.89
N SER A 863 -25.99 -12.34 12.91
CA SER A 863 -25.09 -11.18 12.88
C SER A 863 -24.35 -11.02 11.55
N ALA A 864 -24.77 -11.74 10.50
CA ALA A 864 -24.13 -11.73 9.18
C ALA A 864 -22.61 -11.99 9.26
N ASP A 865 -22.23 -13.16 9.76
CA ASP A 865 -20.85 -13.59 10.05
C ASP A 865 -20.16 -12.68 11.05
N PHE A 866 -20.86 -12.31 12.13
CA PHE A 866 -20.33 -11.43 13.18
C PHE A 866 -19.97 -10.03 12.69
N THR A 867 -20.48 -9.59 11.53
CA THR A 867 -20.24 -8.24 11.01
C THR A 867 -21.23 -7.23 11.60
N ARG A 868 -22.48 -7.61 11.81
CA ARG A 868 -23.58 -6.75 12.25
C ARG A 868 -23.69 -6.67 13.78
N SER A 869 -23.66 -5.46 14.34
CA SER A 869 -23.96 -5.16 15.74
C SER A 869 -25.24 -4.36 15.95
N SER A 870 -25.85 -3.81 14.89
CA SER A 870 -27.15 -3.13 14.93
C SER A 870 -27.83 -3.19 13.57
N GLU A 871 -29.12 -2.86 13.48
CA GLU A 871 -29.82 -2.75 12.20
C GLU A 871 -29.71 -1.33 11.62
N ASN A 872 -29.69 -1.23 10.29
CA ASN A 872 -29.64 0.06 9.59
C ASN A 872 -30.99 0.77 9.53
N PHE A 873 -30.97 2.07 9.87
CA PHE A 873 -32.07 3.00 9.61
C PHE A 873 -31.65 4.25 8.81
N SER A 874 -30.38 4.35 8.39
CA SER A 874 -29.82 5.48 7.64
C SER A 874 -29.78 5.19 6.13
N TYR A 875 -30.89 5.44 5.44
CA TYR A 875 -31.04 5.23 3.98
C TYR A 875 -31.18 6.55 3.24
N SER A 876 -30.41 6.75 2.17
CA SER A 876 -30.49 7.96 1.33
C SER A 876 -31.46 7.82 0.16
N ALA A 877 -31.82 6.59 -0.21
CA ALA A 877 -32.75 6.29 -1.31
C ALA A 877 -33.69 5.13 -0.98
N VAL A 878 -34.91 5.17 -1.53
CA VAL A 878 -35.93 4.12 -1.34
C VAL A 878 -35.47 2.74 -1.82
N SER A 879 -34.60 2.71 -2.83
CA SER A 879 -33.99 1.46 -3.34
C SER A 879 -33.10 0.77 -2.32
N GLN A 880 -32.50 1.53 -1.38
CA GLN A 880 -31.64 1.00 -0.33
C GLN A 880 -32.43 0.40 0.84
N LEU A 881 -33.72 0.76 1.01
CA LEU A 881 -34.55 0.21 2.07
C LEU A 881 -34.72 -1.31 1.89
N PRO A 882 -34.48 -2.14 2.92
CA PRO A 882 -34.87 -3.54 2.92
C PRO A 882 -36.37 -3.70 2.64
N GLN A 883 -36.74 -4.76 1.90
CA GLN A 883 -38.14 -5.04 1.58
C GLN A 883 -39.01 -5.09 2.85
N LYS A 884 -38.52 -5.71 3.92
CA LYS A 884 -39.21 -5.76 5.22
C LYS A 884 -39.58 -4.38 5.79
N TRP A 885 -38.72 -3.37 5.58
CA TRP A 885 -38.98 -2.01 6.08
C TRP A 885 -39.96 -1.28 5.17
N ARG A 886 -39.88 -1.48 3.83
CA ARG A 886 -40.90 -0.98 2.90
C ARG A 886 -42.29 -1.56 3.23
N ASP A 887 -42.38 -2.87 3.42
CA ASP A 887 -43.64 -3.55 3.75
C ASP A 887 -44.22 -3.03 5.08
N ARG A 888 -43.38 -2.76 6.09
CA ARG A 888 -43.80 -2.20 7.38
C ARG A 888 -44.26 -0.75 7.24
N ILE A 889 -43.56 0.07 6.45
CA ILE A 889 -43.95 1.46 6.13
C ILE A 889 -45.32 1.47 5.45
N ASP A 890 -45.53 0.63 4.45
CA ASP A 890 -46.81 0.50 3.74
C ASP A 890 -47.93 0.08 4.69
N MET A 891 -47.67 -0.91 5.55
CA MET A 891 -48.64 -1.36 6.56
C MET A 891 -48.99 -0.24 7.56
N ASN A 892 -48.01 0.53 8.04
CA ASN A 892 -48.24 1.63 8.97
C ASN A 892 -48.99 2.79 8.29
N ASN A 893 -48.70 3.06 7.02
CA ASN A 893 -49.44 4.02 6.20
C ASN A 893 -50.90 3.59 5.98
N VAL A 894 -51.18 2.30 5.76
CA VAL A 894 -52.56 1.77 5.72
C VAL A 894 -53.29 2.04 7.04
N ARG A 895 -52.62 1.86 8.18
CA ARG A 895 -53.17 2.15 9.51
C ARG A 895 -53.42 3.66 9.72
N LEU A 896 -52.53 4.53 9.26
CA LEU A 896 -52.72 5.99 9.32
C LEU A 896 -53.96 6.43 8.54
N VAL A 897 -54.11 5.93 7.30
CA VAL A 897 -55.27 6.23 6.45
C VAL A 897 -56.56 5.73 7.11
N ALA A 898 -56.56 4.52 7.68
CA ALA A 898 -57.71 3.99 8.43
C ALA A 898 -58.08 4.83 9.67
N ALA A 899 -57.10 5.53 10.25
CA ALA A 899 -57.27 6.44 11.39
C ALA A 899 -57.55 7.91 10.97
N ASN A 900 -57.89 8.18 9.69
CA ASN A 900 -58.09 9.52 9.13
C ASN A 900 -56.87 10.47 9.29
N LYS A 901 -55.65 9.93 9.30
CA LYS A 901 -54.39 10.69 9.29
C LYS A 901 -53.72 10.61 7.90
N PRO A 902 -52.96 11.64 7.47
CA PRO A 902 -52.23 11.58 6.21
C PRO A 902 -51.15 10.50 6.26
N ALA A 903 -50.96 9.79 5.14
CA ALA A 903 -49.84 8.87 4.98
C ALA A 903 -48.51 9.63 5.01
N VAL A 904 -47.48 9.00 5.57
CA VAL A 904 -46.12 9.53 5.58
C VAL A 904 -45.44 9.18 4.26
N ASP A 905 -44.91 10.17 3.57
CA ASP A 905 -44.09 9.96 2.37
C ASP A 905 -42.77 9.28 2.77
N VAL A 906 -42.45 8.14 2.15
CA VAL A 906 -41.22 7.39 2.42
C VAL A 906 -39.97 8.25 2.23
N ASN A 907 -40.00 9.22 1.31
CA ASN A 907 -38.87 10.11 1.06
C ASN A 907 -38.58 11.01 2.27
N SER A 908 -39.59 11.35 3.08
CA SER A 908 -39.43 12.13 4.30
C SER A 908 -38.76 11.37 5.45
N LEU A 909 -38.69 10.03 5.34
CA LEU A 909 -38.01 9.17 6.32
C LEU A 909 -36.56 8.84 5.91
N LEU A 910 -36.14 9.19 4.69
CA LEU A 910 -34.77 8.99 4.22
C LEU A 910 -33.81 9.96 4.92
N ASN A 911 -32.61 9.49 5.27
CA ASN A 911 -31.61 10.22 6.07
C ASN A 911 -32.09 10.70 7.45
N HIS A 912 -33.22 10.19 7.91
CA HIS A 912 -33.85 10.47 9.20
C HIS A 912 -33.97 9.17 10.01
N PRO A 913 -32.84 8.60 10.49
CA PRO A 913 -32.80 7.23 11.00
C PRO A 913 -33.59 7.01 12.28
N LYS A 914 -33.68 8.04 13.12
CA LYS A 914 -34.48 8.00 14.35
C LYS A 914 -35.97 7.95 13.99
N GLU A 915 -36.40 8.87 13.13
CA GLU A 915 -37.78 8.97 12.66
C GLU A 915 -38.21 7.73 11.90
N LEU A 916 -37.34 7.17 11.05
CA LEU A 916 -37.60 5.90 10.38
C LEU A 916 -37.73 4.75 11.38
N ALA A 917 -36.82 4.64 12.35
CA ALA A 917 -36.85 3.59 13.36
C ALA A 917 -38.12 3.69 14.22
N ASP A 918 -38.50 4.88 14.66
CA ASP A 918 -39.73 5.10 15.42
C ASP A 918 -40.96 4.81 14.56
N PHE A 919 -40.96 5.20 13.29
CA PHE A 919 -42.08 4.93 12.39
C PHE A 919 -42.27 3.44 12.11
N VAL A 920 -41.21 2.64 12.00
CA VAL A 920 -41.32 1.20 11.67
C VAL A 920 -41.41 0.31 12.92
N LEU A 921 -40.80 0.71 14.04
CA LEU A 921 -40.70 -0.12 15.25
C LEU A 921 -41.57 0.36 16.42
N ALA A 922 -41.97 1.63 16.48
CA ALA A 922 -42.76 2.19 17.57
C ALA A 922 -44.14 2.71 17.13
N TYR A 923 -44.63 2.32 15.95
CA TYR A 923 -45.99 2.66 15.52
C TYR A 923 -47.07 1.99 16.40
N GLU A 924 -48.29 2.54 16.42
CA GLU A 924 -49.42 2.00 17.19
C GLU A 924 -49.76 0.56 16.77
N GLY A 925 -49.85 -0.33 17.77
CA GLY A 925 -50.02 -1.77 17.55
C GLY A 925 -48.75 -2.46 17.01
N ASN A 926 -47.57 -2.04 17.46
CA ASN A 926 -46.31 -2.76 17.22
C ASN A 926 -46.22 -4.03 18.10
N ASP A 927 -45.43 -5.00 17.62
CA ASP A 927 -45.24 -6.31 18.27
C ASP A 927 -44.02 -6.32 19.21
N PHE A 928 -43.47 -5.15 19.56
CA PHE A 928 -42.15 -4.99 20.14
C PHE A 928 -42.17 -4.38 21.56
N GLY A 929 -43.36 -4.08 22.08
CA GLY A 929 -43.56 -3.40 23.37
C GLY A 929 -43.08 -1.95 23.39
N ASN A 930 -42.74 -1.37 22.23
CA ASN A 930 -42.30 0.01 22.10
C ASN A 930 -43.47 0.96 22.33
N GLN A 931 -43.25 2.05 23.07
CA GLN A 931 -44.27 3.04 23.35
C GLN A 931 -44.48 3.96 22.13
N PRO A 932 -45.70 4.05 21.58
CA PRO A 932 -45.96 4.95 20.46
C PRO A 932 -45.80 6.42 20.84
N GLY A 933 -45.15 7.19 19.97
CA GLY A 933 -44.90 8.62 20.19
C GLY A 933 -43.71 8.94 21.09
N THR A 934 -42.91 7.94 21.47
CA THR A 934 -41.59 8.11 22.12
C THR A 934 -40.47 7.72 21.15
N ASP A 935 -39.22 7.91 21.58
CA ASP A 935 -38.01 7.51 20.85
C ASP A 935 -37.71 6.00 20.97
N ASP A 936 -38.68 5.17 21.38
CA ASP A 936 -38.47 3.76 21.69
C ASP A 936 -38.04 2.94 20.47
N GLY A 937 -38.50 3.29 19.27
CA GLY A 937 -38.13 2.58 18.06
C GLY A 937 -36.64 2.75 17.76
N TRP A 938 -36.11 3.95 17.97
CA TRP A 938 -34.68 4.22 17.92
C TRP A 938 -33.93 3.62 19.11
N LEU A 939 -34.38 3.86 20.35
CA LEU A 939 -33.70 3.42 21.56
C LEU A 939 -33.60 1.90 21.67
N PHE A 940 -34.61 1.14 21.23
CA PHE A 940 -34.66 -0.32 21.28
C PHE A 940 -34.62 -0.97 19.89
N ARG A 941 -33.97 -0.31 18.93
CA ARG A 941 -33.64 -0.91 17.62
C ARG A 941 -32.81 -2.21 17.78
N PRO A 942 -32.79 -3.10 16.78
CA PRO A 942 -31.97 -4.31 16.82
C PRO A 942 -30.51 -4.03 17.19
N ARG A 943 -29.98 -4.68 18.23
CA ARG A 943 -28.55 -4.59 18.62
C ARG A 943 -27.98 -5.90 19.18
N GLY A 944 -26.65 -5.95 19.19
CA GLY A 944 -25.86 -7.06 19.70
C GLY A 944 -25.81 -8.24 18.75
N MET A 945 -25.01 -9.25 19.08
CA MET A 945 -24.82 -10.48 18.32
C MET A 945 -26.12 -11.24 18.09
N TYR A 946 -27.03 -11.24 19.09
CA TYR A 946 -28.35 -11.85 18.98
C TYR A 946 -29.40 -10.96 18.30
N GLN A 947 -29.11 -9.67 18.07
CA GLN A 947 -30.03 -8.69 17.47
C GLN A 947 -31.34 -8.47 18.25
N LEU A 948 -31.24 -8.18 19.55
CA LEU A 948 -32.40 -7.84 20.40
C LEU A 948 -33.18 -6.66 19.84
N ILE A 949 -34.51 -6.81 19.71
CA ILE A 949 -35.40 -5.82 19.12
C ILE A 949 -36.60 -5.51 20.02
N GLY A 950 -36.86 -4.23 20.24
CA GLY A 950 -38.02 -3.75 20.99
C GLY A 950 -37.83 -3.71 22.50
N ARG A 951 -38.50 -2.76 23.15
CA ARG A 951 -38.46 -2.57 24.60
C ARG A 951 -38.72 -3.86 25.37
N GLU A 952 -39.63 -4.71 24.89
CA GLU A 952 -39.96 -5.98 25.55
C GLU A 952 -38.75 -6.93 25.62
N GLN A 953 -38.02 -7.11 24.51
CA GLN A 953 -36.85 -7.98 24.50
C GLN A 953 -35.68 -7.40 25.31
N TYR A 954 -35.49 -6.07 25.30
CA TYR A 954 -34.46 -5.44 26.13
C TYR A 954 -34.79 -5.57 27.62
N GLN A 955 -36.06 -5.42 28.00
CA GLN A 955 -36.51 -5.65 29.38
C GLN A 955 -36.33 -7.12 29.80
N GLU A 956 -36.65 -8.06 28.91
CA GLU A 956 -36.45 -9.48 29.17
C GLU A 956 -34.96 -9.81 29.33
N ALA A 957 -34.10 -9.30 28.46
CA ALA A 957 -32.65 -9.44 28.57
C ALA A 957 -32.12 -8.85 29.90
N GLN A 958 -32.63 -7.68 30.31
CA GLN A 958 -32.29 -7.07 31.60
C GLN A 958 -32.65 -8.00 32.77
N ASN A 959 -33.85 -8.60 32.75
CA ASN A 959 -34.32 -9.50 33.80
C ASN A 959 -33.47 -10.78 33.86
N GLN A 960 -33.12 -11.34 32.71
CA GLN A 960 -32.29 -12.54 32.60
C GLN A 960 -30.87 -12.30 33.14
N ILE A 961 -30.27 -11.17 32.81
CA ILE A 961 -28.97 -10.75 33.33
C ILE A 961 -29.00 -10.62 34.85
N GLN A 962 -30.03 -9.95 35.39
CA GLN A 962 -30.23 -9.82 36.84
C GLN A 962 -30.44 -11.19 37.51
N GLN A 963 -31.18 -12.11 36.88
CA GLN A 963 -31.38 -13.46 37.39
C GLN A 963 -30.07 -14.25 37.48
N LEU A 964 -29.16 -14.04 36.55
CA LEU A 964 -27.83 -14.67 36.56
C LEU A 964 -26.85 -13.96 37.51
N GLY A 965 -27.22 -12.81 38.06
CA GLY A 965 -26.37 -11.99 38.91
C GLY A 965 -25.17 -11.39 38.15
N GLU A 966 -25.27 -11.27 36.83
CA GLU A 966 -24.24 -10.69 35.96
C GLU A 966 -24.56 -9.23 35.66
N LEU A 967 -23.56 -8.40 35.34
CA LEU A 967 -23.72 -7.00 34.90
C LEU A 967 -24.64 -6.20 35.84
N GLN A 968 -24.49 -6.32 37.16
CA GLN A 968 -25.46 -5.78 38.14
C GLN A 968 -25.55 -4.25 38.10
N GLY A 969 -24.51 -3.59 37.60
CA GLY A 969 -24.47 -2.14 37.36
C GLY A 969 -25.00 -1.67 36.01
N LEU A 970 -25.45 -2.57 35.11
CA LEU A 970 -25.94 -2.22 33.78
C LEU A 970 -27.47 -2.25 33.72
N ASP A 971 -28.05 -1.15 33.27
CA ASP A 971 -29.46 -1.07 32.90
C ASP A 971 -29.57 -0.88 31.38
N LEU A 972 -29.89 -1.97 30.67
CA LEU A 972 -30.06 -2.01 29.22
C LEU A 972 -31.21 -1.14 28.71
N LEU A 973 -32.13 -0.71 29.58
CA LEU A 973 -33.20 0.20 29.19
C LEU A 973 -32.73 1.66 29.16
N THR A 974 -31.74 2.00 29.98
CA THR A 974 -31.13 3.34 30.00
C THR A 974 -29.93 3.43 29.06
N LEU A 975 -29.18 2.34 28.89
CA LEU A 975 -27.97 2.28 28.06
C LEU A 975 -27.99 1.09 27.09
N PRO A 976 -28.93 1.04 26.12
CA PRO A 976 -29.04 -0.06 25.16
C PRO A 976 -27.83 -0.18 24.22
N ASP A 977 -27.07 0.89 24.02
CA ASP A 977 -25.85 0.92 23.18
C ASP A 977 -24.68 0.14 23.79
N ALA A 978 -24.77 -0.25 25.07
CA ALA A 978 -23.80 -1.15 25.71
C ALA A 978 -23.64 -2.49 24.93
N LEU A 979 -24.67 -2.92 24.19
CA LEU A 979 -24.65 -4.11 23.34
C LEU A 979 -23.69 -4.03 22.13
N TRP A 980 -23.04 -2.89 21.88
CA TRP A 980 -21.94 -2.82 20.91
C TRP A 980 -20.64 -3.43 21.44
N ASP A 981 -20.46 -3.51 22.76
CA ASP A 981 -19.34 -4.20 23.36
C ASP A 981 -19.51 -5.72 23.18
N ALA A 982 -18.47 -6.36 22.63
CA ALA A 982 -18.51 -7.78 22.31
C ALA A 982 -18.74 -8.66 23.56
N LYS A 983 -18.22 -8.28 24.74
CA LYS A 983 -18.36 -9.06 25.97
C LYS A 983 -19.77 -8.96 26.52
N ILE A 984 -20.31 -7.74 26.65
CA ILE A 984 -21.71 -7.57 27.09
C ILE A 984 -22.64 -8.28 26.14
N SER A 985 -22.44 -8.08 24.83
CA SER A 985 -23.32 -8.69 23.85
C SER A 985 -23.27 -10.22 23.92
N ALA A 986 -22.10 -10.82 24.20
CA ALA A 986 -21.97 -12.26 24.39
C ALA A 986 -22.73 -12.74 25.64
N LYS A 987 -22.62 -12.04 26.77
CA LYS A 987 -23.37 -12.34 28.01
C LYS A 987 -24.87 -12.31 27.79
N VAL A 988 -25.36 -11.24 27.18
CA VAL A 988 -26.79 -11.06 26.85
C VAL A 988 -27.27 -12.19 25.95
N THR A 989 -26.48 -12.54 24.94
CA THR A 989 -26.77 -13.67 24.03
C THR A 989 -26.86 -15.00 24.79
N PHE A 990 -25.91 -15.29 25.68
CA PHE A 990 -25.93 -16.51 26.49
C PHE A 990 -27.05 -16.53 27.52
N ALA A 991 -27.37 -15.39 28.13
CA ALA A 991 -28.49 -15.24 29.05
C ALA A 991 -29.80 -15.59 28.34
N HIS A 992 -30.01 -15.05 27.13
CA HIS A 992 -31.16 -15.37 26.29
C HIS A 992 -31.25 -16.87 25.99
N PHE A 993 -30.16 -17.48 25.51
CA PHE A 993 -30.16 -18.91 25.18
C PHE A 993 -30.36 -19.84 26.38
N ARG A 994 -29.97 -19.42 27.58
CA ARG A 994 -30.11 -20.23 28.80
C ARG A 994 -31.48 -20.09 29.46
N LEU A 995 -32.10 -18.92 29.37
CA LEU A 995 -33.28 -18.58 30.18
C LEU A 995 -34.56 -18.38 29.36
N HIS A 996 -34.46 -17.94 28.10
CA HIS A 996 -35.65 -17.76 27.27
C HIS A 996 -36.32 -19.12 26.96
N ARG A 997 -37.63 -19.22 27.21
CA ARG A 997 -38.39 -20.48 27.04
C ARG A 997 -39.31 -20.45 25.82
N TYR A 998 -38.89 -21.15 24.78
CA TYR A 998 -39.63 -21.34 23.54
C TYR A 998 -40.78 -22.32 23.71
N LYS A 999 -41.92 -22.02 23.08
CA LYS A 999 -43.09 -22.89 23.10
C LYS A 999 -42.90 -24.05 22.11
N ASP A 1000 -43.06 -25.27 22.58
CA ASP A 1000 -43.04 -26.48 21.78
C ASP A 1000 -44.43 -27.11 21.75
N ASP A 1001 -45.14 -26.92 20.64
CA ASP A 1001 -46.51 -27.39 20.45
C ASP A 1001 -46.63 -28.93 20.39
N ARG A 1002 -45.51 -29.67 20.34
CA ARG A 1002 -45.49 -31.14 20.42
C ARG A 1002 -45.69 -31.66 21.84
N LEU A 1003 -45.57 -30.80 22.85
CA LEU A 1003 -45.66 -31.16 24.26
C LEU A 1003 -46.88 -30.50 24.92
N SER A 1004 -47.46 -31.17 25.92
CA SER A 1004 -48.54 -30.61 26.72
C SER A 1004 -48.01 -29.73 27.86
N PRO A 1005 -48.73 -28.67 28.27
CA PRO A 1005 -48.40 -27.89 29.48
C PRO A 1005 -48.29 -28.79 30.73
N PRO A 1006 -47.37 -28.51 31.67
CA PRO A 1006 -46.48 -27.34 31.74
C PRO A 1006 -45.14 -27.50 30.98
N ASN A 1007 -44.87 -28.67 30.40
CA ASN A 1007 -43.57 -29.00 29.78
C ASN A 1007 -43.41 -28.46 28.35
N ASN A 1008 -44.42 -27.76 27.84
CA ASN A 1008 -44.45 -27.21 26.49
C ASN A 1008 -43.61 -25.93 26.33
N ARG A 1009 -42.84 -25.52 27.34
CA ARG A 1009 -41.90 -24.40 27.24
C ARG A 1009 -40.50 -24.85 27.63
N ARG A 1010 -39.57 -24.87 26.67
CA ARG A 1010 -38.20 -25.35 26.86
C ARG A 1010 -37.17 -24.28 26.50
N THR A 1011 -36.05 -24.26 27.20
CA THR A 1011 -34.93 -23.37 26.84
C THR A 1011 -34.19 -23.91 25.62
N LEU A 1012 -33.36 -23.07 24.98
CA LEU A 1012 -32.58 -23.52 23.83
C LEU A 1012 -31.65 -24.69 24.19
N PHE A 1013 -31.04 -24.63 25.38
CA PHE A 1013 -30.18 -25.70 25.89
C PHE A 1013 -30.94 -27.00 26.09
N GLU A 1014 -32.15 -26.95 26.66
CA GLU A 1014 -33.02 -28.14 26.82
C GLU A 1014 -33.41 -28.74 25.46
N LEU A 1015 -33.73 -27.89 24.47
CA LEU A 1015 -34.10 -28.31 23.12
C LEU A 1015 -32.94 -28.99 22.38
N LEU A 1016 -31.73 -28.43 22.48
CA LEU A 1016 -30.54 -28.95 21.80
C LEU A 1016 -29.95 -30.21 22.46
N LYS A 1017 -30.19 -30.42 23.76
CA LYS A 1017 -29.83 -31.66 24.48
C LYS A 1017 -30.67 -32.86 24.04
N ASP A 1018 -31.93 -32.60 23.72
CA ASP A 1018 -32.84 -33.61 23.22
C ASP A 1018 -32.44 -34.02 21.79
N ARG A 1019 -31.78 -35.18 21.69
CA ARG A 1019 -31.25 -35.72 20.42
C ARG A 1019 -32.32 -36.00 19.37
N ALA A 1020 -33.61 -36.02 19.75
CA ALA A 1020 -34.71 -36.11 18.80
C ALA A 1020 -34.93 -34.80 18.01
N ASN A 1021 -34.40 -33.67 18.49
CA ASN A 1021 -34.43 -32.40 17.76
C ASN A 1021 -33.14 -32.24 16.94
N ASP A 1022 -33.31 -32.08 15.63
CA ASP A 1022 -32.27 -31.52 14.77
C ASP A 1022 -32.24 -29.99 14.87
N TRP A 1023 -31.18 -29.37 14.36
CA TRP A 1023 -31.03 -27.92 14.44
C TRP A 1023 -32.08 -27.16 13.63
N THR A 1024 -32.60 -27.74 12.55
CA THR A 1024 -33.71 -27.16 11.78
C THR A 1024 -34.99 -27.08 12.62
N THR A 1025 -35.29 -28.12 13.40
CA THR A 1025 -36.45 -28.16 14.31
C THR A 1025 -36.27 -27.17 15.44
N VAL A 1026 -35.07 -27.07 16.01
CA VAL A 1026 -34.78 -26.09 17.06
C VAL A 1026 -34.93 -24.67 16.53
N ARG A 1027 -34.39 -24.34 15.35
CA ARG A 1027 -34.53 -23.01 14.76
C ARG A 1027 -35.97 -22.65 14.46
N ALA A 1028 -36.79 -23.61 14.03
CA ALA A 1028 -38.21 -23.40 13.76
C ALA A 1028 -39.02 -22.99 15.01
N LEU A 1029 -38.56 -23.36 16.21
CA LEU A 1029 -39.20 -23.00 17.48
C LEU A 1029 -38.81 -21.59 17.97
N GLN A 1030 -37.76 -20.98 17.42
CA GLN A 1030 -37.30 -19.64 17.79
C GLN A 1030 -38.12 -18.55 17.10
N THR A 1031 -39.38 -18.42 17.49
CA THR A 1031 -40.34 -17.47 16.87
C THR A 1031 -39.96 -15.99 17.02
N ASP A 1032 -39.03 -15.67 17.91
CA ASP A 1032 -38.44 -14.34 18.11
C ASP A 1032 -37.47 -13.93 16.99
N MET A 1033 -36.94 -14.91 16.23
CA MET A 1033 -35.88 -14.70 15.22
C MET A 1033 -36.12 -15.45 13.90
N ALA A 1034 -37.02 -16.45 13.86
CA ALA A 1034 -37.11 -17.39 12.76
C ALA A 1034 -37.99 -16.92 11.61
N HIS A 1035 -37.40 -16.88 10.41
CA HIS A 1035 -38.12 -16.96 9.15
C HIS A 1035 -37.95 -18.37 8.54
N PRO A 1036 -38.97 -18.99 7.91
CA PRO A 1036 -38.87 -20.36 7.38
C PRO A 1036 -37.68 -20.62 6.44
N ALA A 1037 -37.23 -19.57 5.75
CA ALA A 1037 -36.07 -19.61 4.84
C ALA A 1037 -34.71 -19.72 5.55
N ASP A 1038 -34.65 -19.51 6.86
CA ASP A 1038 -33.40 -19.43 7.63
C ASP A 1038 -32.94 -20.78 8.18
N HIS A 1039 -33.86 -21.74 8.33
CA HIS A 1039 -33.61 -23.01 9.04
C HIS A 1039 -32.44 -23.79 8.44
N ALA A 1040 -32.44 -23.97 7.11
CA ALA A 1040 -31.39 -24.71 6.40
C ALA A 1040 -30.02 -24.00 6.49
N ARG A 1041 -30.01 -22.66 6.53
CA ARG A 1041 -28.79 -21.86 6.58
C ARG A 1041 -28.14 -21.92 7.95
N VAL A 1042 -28.94 -21.83 9.01
CA VAL A 1042 -28.46 -22.00 10.39
C VAL A 1042 -27.95 -23.42 10.60
N ASN A 1043 -28.64 -24.44 10.06
CA ASN A 1043 -28.18 -25.83 10.12
C ASN A 1043 -26.80 -26.00 9.47
N ALA A 1044 -26.64 -25.56 8.21
CA ALA A 1044 -25.36 -25.68 7.50
C ALA A 1044 -24.20 -24.97 8.24
N ARG A 1045 -24.44 -23.77 8.79
CA ARG A 1045 -23.44 -23.06 9.60
C ARG A 1045 -23.09 -23.82 10.89
N SER A 1046 -24.10 -24.41 11.53
CA SER A 1046 -23.90 -25.20 12.75
C SER A 1046 -23.10 -26.47 12.47
N GLU A 1047 -23.32 -27.14 11.34
CA GLU A 1047 -22.55 -28.34 10.92
C GLU A 1047 -21.08 -27.99 10.72
N MET A 1048 -20.81 -26.87 10.03
CA MET A 1048 -19.46 -26.35 9.85
C MET A 1048 -18.80 -26.00 11.19
N PHE A 1049 -19.50 -25.39 12.14
CA PHE A 1049 -18.92 -25.04 13.44
C PHE A 1049 -18.64 -26.28 14.27
N LEU A 1050 -19.49 -27.30 14.20
CA LEU A 1050 -19.24 -28.57 14.88
C LEU A 1050 -17.95 -29.22 14.40
N ALA A 1051 -17.73 -29.29 13.08
CA ALA A 1051 -16.49 -29.80 12.51
C ALA A 1051 -15.26 -28.99 12.98
N CYS A 1052 -15.36 -27.66 13.00
CA CYS A 1052 -14.28 -26.80 13.48
C CYS A 1052 -14.02 -26.93 14.99
N ILE A 1053 -15.06 -27.15 15.81
CA ILE A 1053 -14.92 -27.41 17.25
C ILE A 1053 -14.18 -28.73 17.47
N GLU A 1054 -14.56 -29.79 16.75
CA GLU A 1054 -13.90 -31.09 16.83
C GLU A 1054 -12.42 -30.99 16.43
N GLU A 1055 -12.11 -30.25 15.37
CA GLU A 1055 -10.72 -29.99 14.95
C GLU A 1055 -9.93 -29.20 16.00
N ALA A 1056 -10.55 -28.21 16.64
CA ALA A 1056 -9.91 -27.41 17.69
C ALA A 1056 -9.65 -28.21 18.98
N LEU A 1057 -10.53 -29.15 19.32
CA LEU A 1057 -10.39 -30.05 20.48
C LEU A 1057 -9.38 -31.17 20.24
N HIS A 1058 -9.33 -31.67 19.00
CA HIS A 1058 -8.48 -32.79 18.59
C HIS A 1058 -7.63 -32.41 17.38
N PRO A 1059 -6.64 -31.50 17.54
CA PRO A 1059 -5.77 -31.12 16.45
C PRO A 1059 -5.04 -32.38 15.94
N THR A 1060 -5.42 -32.86 14.76
CA THR A 1060 -4.84 -34.08 14.20
C THR A 1060 -3.36 -33.84 13.91
N LYS A 1061 -2.49 -34.74 14.39
CA LYS A 1061 -1.04 -34.65 14.16
C LYS A 1061 -0.67 -34.56 12.67
N LEU A 1062 -1.51 -35.10 11.78
CA LEU A 1062 -1.35 -35.06 10.32
C LEU A 1062 -1.49 -33.64 9.73
N LYS A 1063 -2.51 -32.86 10.14
CA LYS A 1063 -2.70 -31.49 9.65
C LYS A 1063 -1.68 -30.49 10.20
N THR A 1064 -1.23 -30.65 11.45
CA THR A 1064 -0.13 -29.83 12.01
C THR A 1064 1.23 -30.08 11.33
N LEU A 1065 1.41 -31.24 10.70
CA LEU A 1065 2.57 -31.55 9.86
C LEU A 1065 2.38 -31.06 8.42
N GLN A 1066 1.17 -31.16 7.87
CA GLN A 1066 0.83 -30.61 6.55
C GLN A 1066 0.89 -29.09 6.54
N SER A 1067 0.25 -28.37 7.47
CA SER A 1067 0.28 -26.90 7.55
C SER A 1067 1.68 -26.31 7.80
N ARG A 1068 2.61 -27.10 8.34
CA ARG A 1068 4.01 -26.72 8.51
C ARG A 1068 4.88 -26.90 7.26
N PHE A 1069 4.48 -27.73 6.30
CA PHE A 1069 5.30 -28.09 5.14
C PHE A 1069 4.67 -27.77 3.79
N TYR A 1070 3.35 -27.79 3.68
CA TYR A 1070 2.60 -27.65 2.43
C TYR A 1070 1.35 -26.82 2.72
N GLY A 1071 1.26 -25.60 2.20
CA GLY A 1071 -0.02 -24.90 2.11
C GLY A 1071 -1.03 -25.81 1.39
N GLU A 1072 -2.30 -25.76 1.78
CA GLU A 1072 -3.38 -26.60 1.20
C GLU A 1072 -3.82 -26.16 -0.23
N GLU A 1073 -3.16 -25.17 -0.83
CA GLU A 1073 -3.35 -24.74 -2.22
C GLU A 1073 -2.07 -24.88 -3.05
#